data_AF-A0A934J255-F1
#
_entry.id   AF-A0A934J255-F1
#
_cell.length_a   1.000
_cell.length_b   1.000
_cell.length_c   1.000
_cell.angle_alpha   90.00
_cell.angle_beta   90.00
_cell.angle_gamma   90.00
#
_symmetry.space_group_name_H-M   'P 1'
#
loop_
_entity.id
_entity.type
_entity.pdbx_description
1 polymer ?
#
loop_
_entity_poly.entity_id
_entity_poly.type
_entity_poly.pdbx_seq_one_letter_code
_entity_poly.pdbx_strand_id
1 'polypeptide(L)'
;MNRVVLAGALLIGLALPAMAQPLPFDMSPESDLVVPVPAPQVPQPSAAPEAPSVAVPAAFRRYLFPGGEVRLEGEQSRQAVVVYLTEAQAAAEASLHFAYVNALVVAPEFSQLDVRVNGTNLTMTPIASSAGPAELVVAVPPGVLRSGANVVDFRASQRHRTDCSIQSTYELWTELSGAWLSFAGEGLGAVRTLADLGAVGTGENGTTTLRIKRNGFADPAARSTLLRAVQQVAIALRAPAINIELVDTLSAEAQAGTLDLVVTPVSGLEGEFSPLAPQAATTPTAVMMPMASGANTLVLSGPNWESIGRAGDALLSAAPATAERPRTDLALPYPLMLGGQSVELGDLGVDTVEFNGRRFTATSQFELPADFYAYRYGTLDLVLDAAFSADVQPGSEIDIFTNGQIASATPLLRTDGGMLRDTVIRIPMTNLRPGRNVVDISVSLVTESDGVCSAGWTGRAPVRFVFSDSTQLRLPQYARAAALPDLRVLTGSGWPYADAPAAPLAVGADEESLLSAMLFLSRVATASGRILPVSVIDQAELSPEQDALLIMPFDAVSGQFAGQTGLVLPQARSADASNREALEQFSEGRPGNAPWTAPAEWLAQRVGMELSDLRVAPAHDAPFPLPARAAVLSQVMQPEGGLWTVLTAQNGGDMLDGTRAMMQTERWRQMAGRVSTMAPGDAEVITVATDNPVIVSTQPFSFDNVRLVAANWFSGNAVYFTAAIIVVAILLMFSTSVLLSHVGRRE
;
A
#
# COMPACT_ATOMS: atom_id res chain seq x y z
N MET A 1 23.76 -76.77 11.44
CA MET A 1 24.18 -75.81 12.48
C MET A 1 23.31 -74.57 12.32
N ASN A 2 22.43 -74.15 13.25
CA ASN A 2 22.67 -73.63 14.62
C ASN A 2 23.85 -72.64 14.64
N ARG A 3 23.81 -71.40 15.13
CA ARG A 3 22.84 -70.54 15.85
C ARG A 3 23.42 -69.07 15.73
N VAL A 4 22.83 -67.92 16.12
CA VAL A 4 21.66 -67.52 16.95
C VAL A 4 21.32 -66.03 16.63
N VAL A 5 20.02 -65.62 16.65
CA VAL A 5 19.45 -64.30 17.09
C VAL A 5 19.97 -62.98 16.45
N LEU A 6 19.15 -62.02 15.98
CA LEU A 6 17.71 -61.92 15.61
C LEU A 6 17.67 -60.73 14.62
N ALA A 7 17.32 -60.92 13.34
CA ALA A 7 16.00 -60.60 12.76
C ALA A 7 15.38 -59.25 13.19
N GLY A 8 14.94 -58.37 12.28
CA GLY A 8 14.97 -58.45 10.81
C GLY A 8 14.09 -57.36 10.19
N ALA A 9 14.55 -56.74 9.12
CA ALA A 9 13.87 -55.64 8.43
C ALA A 9 13.10 -56.12 7.19
N LEU A 10 12.07 -55.36 6.78
CA LEU A 10 11.35 -55.41 5.48
C LEU A 10 10.64 -56.76 5.17
N LEU A 11 9.50 -56.81 4.47
CA LEU A 11 9.16 -56.20 3.19
C LEU A 11 7.64 -56.07 2.96
N ILE A 12 7.24 -54.92 2.39
CA ILE A 12 6.26 -54.70 1.30
C ILE A 12 4.87 -55.36 1.35
N GLY A 13 3.83 -54.52 1.18
CA GLY A 13 2.62 -54.91 0.44
C GLY A 13 1.28 -54.45 1.01
N LEU A 14 1.01 -53.14 1.05
CA LEU A 14 -0.33 -52.62 1.35
C LEU A 14 -0.81 -51.65 0.27
N ALA A 15 -1.80 -52.11 -0.49
CA ALA A 15 -2.65 -51.26 -1.32
C ALA A 15 -3.81 -50.72 -0.46
N LEU A 16 -4.11 -49.44 -0.64
CA LEU A 16 -5.40 -48.82 -0.27
C LEU A 16 -6.47 -49.20 -1.32
N PRO A 17 -7.80 -49.12 -1.04
CA PRO A 17 -8.37 -48.07 -0.19
C PRO A 17 -9.61 -48.41 0.68
N ALA A 18 -10.04 -47.37 1.41
CA ALA A 18 -11.43 -46.94 1.59
C ALA A 18 -12.34 -47.56 2.69
N MET A 19 -12.85 -46.63 3.51
CA MET A 19 -14.15 -46.62 4.22
C MET A 19 -14.33 -47.52 5.46
N ALA A 20 -14.06 -46.93 6.63
CA ALA A 20 -14.76 -47.24 7.89
C ALA A 20 -14.96 -45.96 8.70
N GLN A 21 -16.19 -45.43 8.72
CA GLN A 21 -16.67 -44.51 9.76
C GLN A 21 -17.73 -45.24 10.60
N PRO A 22 -17.80 -45.00 11.92
CA PRO A 22 -18.83 -45.61 12.77
C PRO A 22 -20.22 -45.03 12.46
N LEU A 23 -21.24 -45.88 12.55
CA LEU A 23 -22.65 -45.52 12.31
C LEU A 23 -23.17 -44.54 13.37
N PRO A 24 -24.06 -43.59 13.00
CA PRO A 24 -24.70 -42.68 13.94
C PRO A 24 -25.75 -43.38 14.81
N PHE A 25 -26.00 -42.81 15.99
CA PHE A 25 -27.09 -43.24 16.87
C PHE A 25 -28.46 -42.95 16.25
N ASP A 26 -29.35 -43.95 16.29
CA ASP A 26 -30.75 -43.84 15.92
C ASP A 26 -31.56 -43.28 17.11
N MET A 27 -32.32 -42.22 16.87
CA MET A 27 -33.23 -41.55 17.82
C MET A 27 -34.65 -41.46 17.23
N SER A 28 -35.08 -42.50 16.51
CA SER A 28 -36.48 -42.68 16.11
C SER A 28 -37.37 -42.89 17.34
N PRO A 29 -38.41 -42.06 17.58
CA PRO A 29 -39.33 -42.28 18.69
C PRO A 29 -40.29 -43.45 18.42
N GLU A 30 -40.49 -44.31 19.41
CA GLU A 30 -41.56 -45.31 19.40
C GLU A 30 -42.94 -44.63 19.38
N SER A 31 -43.71 -44.79 18.29
CA SER A 31 -45.08 -44.25 18.22
C SER A 31 -46.01 -45.07 17.32
N ASP A 32 -46.22 -46.34 17.66
CA ASP A 32 -47.08 -47.26 16.87
C ASP A 32 -48.38 -47.69 17.62
N LEU A 33 -48.91 -46.80 18.46
CA LEU A 33 -50.20 -46.99 19.17
C LEU A 33 -51.06 -45.70 19.19
N VAL A 34 -51.30 -45.08 18.04
CA VAL A 34 -52.40 -44.11 17.87
C VAL A 34 -53.16 -44.39 16.56
N VAL A 35 -54.40 -44.84 16.68
CA VAL A 35 -55.32 -44.95 15.53
C VAL A 35 -55.90 -43.56 15.23
N PRO A 36 -55.75 -43.01 14.01
CA PRO A 36 -56.27 -41.69 13.69
C PRO A 36 -57.80 -41.71 13.55
N VAL A 37 -58.48 -40.97 14.42
CA VAL A 37 -59.90 -40.61 14.26
C VAL A 37 -60.00 -39.46 13.25
N PRO A 38 -60.96 -39.47 12.29
CA PRO A 38 -61.14 -38.35 11.37
C PRO A 38 -61.51 -37.06 12.13
N ALA A 39 -60.68 -36.02 11.99
CA ALA A 39 -60.96 -34.72 12.59
C ALA A 39 -62.12 -34.00 11.87
N PRO A 40 -63.00 -33.28 12.58
CA PRO A 40 -63.99 -32.41 11.96
C PRO A 40 -63.33 -31.34 11.08
N GLN A 41 -63.89 -31.07 9.90
CA GLN A 41 -63.43 -29.99 9.03
C GLN A 41 -63.72 -28.64 9.69
N VAL A 42 -62.67 -28.03 10.26
CA VAL A 42 -62.69 -26.61 10.64
C VAL A 42 -62.71 -25.78 9.34
N PRO A 43 -63.63 -24.81 9.17
CA PRO A 43 -63.60 -23.92 8.02
C PRO A 43 -62.25 -23.19 7.96
N GLN A 44 -61.56 -23.28 6.83
CA GLN A 44 -60.36 -22.47 6.60
C GLN A 44 -60.74 -20.99 6.75
N PRO A 45 -59.99 -20.19 7.53
CA PRO A 45 -60.10 -18.74 7.47
C PRO A 45 -59.86 -18.30 6.03
N SER A 46 -60.80 -17.53 5.47
CA SER A 46 -60.58 -16.85 4.20
C SER A 46 -59.27 -16.06 4.31
N ALA A 47 -58.39 -16.21 3.33
CA ALA A 47 -57.14 -15.46 3.30
C ALA A 47 -57.47 -13.96 3.43
N ALA A 48 -57.00 -13.34 4.52
CA ALA A 48 -57.01 -11.90 4.61
C ALA A 48 -56.22 -11.36 3.40
N PRO A 49 -56.65 -10.26 2.77
CA PRO A 49 -55.85 -9.63 1.73
C PRO A 49 -54.44 -9.43 2.24
N GLU A 50 -53.48 -9.95 1.49
CA GLU A 50 -52.06 -9.74 1.75
C GLU A 50 -51.84 -8.24 1.84
N ALA A 51 -51.53 -7.75 3.04
CA ALA A 51 -51.31 -6.32 3.25
C ALA A 51 -50.20 -5.92 2.28
N PRO A 52 -50.39 -4.86 1.46
CA PRO A 52 -49.45 -4.54 0.41
C PRO A 52 -48.07 -4.41 1.05
N SER A 53 -47.15 -5.30 0.66
CA SER A 53 -45.75 -5.19 1.05
C SER A 53 -45.31 -3.83 0.58
N VAL A 54 -45.08 -2.90 1.52
CA VAL A 54 -44.56 -1.58 1.20
C VAL A 54 -43.27 -1.84 0.45
N ALA A 55 -43.26 -1.54 -0.84
CA ALA A 55 -42.10 -1.76 -1.68
C ALA A 55 -40.97 -0.99 -1.02
N VAL A 56 -39.95 -1.72 -0.53
CA VAL A 56 -38.75 -1.08 0.01
C VAL A 56 -38.22 -0.21 -1.13
N PRO A 57 -38.18 1.13 -0.98
CA PRO A 57 -37.80 2.00 -2.07
C PRO A 57 -36.42 1.57 -2.56
N ALA A 58 -36.21 1.56 -3.88
CA ALA A 58 -34.98 1.06 -4.49
C ALA A 58 -33.76 1.76 -3.87
N ALA A 59 -33.09 1.07 -2.96
CA ALA A 59 -32.06 1.66 -2.11
C ALA A 59 -30.72 1.56 -2.82
N PHE A 60 -30.21 2.68 -3.31
CA PHE A 60 -28.89 2.74 -3.90
C PHE A 60 -27.83 2.54 -2.81
N ARG A 61 -26.82 1.70 -3.06
CA ARG A 61 -25.76 1.35 -2.10
C ARG A 61 -24.40 1.89 -2.53
N ARG A 62 -23.61 2.35 -1.56
CA ARG A 62 -22.23 2.80 -1.71
C ARG A 62 -21.36 2.08 -0.69
N TYR A 63 -20.56 1.13 -1.15
CA TYR A 63 -19.59 0.41 -0.30
C TYR A 63 -18.46 1.34 0.17
N LEU A 64 -17.91 1.04 1.35
CA LEU A 64 -16.88 1.85 2.00
C LEU A 64 -15.48 1.24 1.87
N PHE A 65 -15.28 0.02 2.37
CA PHE A 65 -13.94 -0.53 2.60
C PHE A 65 -13.34 -1.16 1.33
N PRO A 66 -12.17 -0.69 0.85
CA PRO A 66 -11.36 -1.44 -0.12
C PRO A 66 -10.86 -2.72 0.55
N GLY A 67 -11.28 -3.90 0.05
CA GLY A 67 -11.01 -5.20 0.69
C GLY A 67 -12.14 -5.75 1.58
N GLY A 68 -13.24 -5.04 1.77
CA GLY A 68 -14.46 -5.55 2.43
C GLY A 68 -14.44 -5.59 3.97
N GLU A 69 -13.26 -5.69 4.58
CA GLU A 69 -13.07 -5.83 6.03
C GLU A 69 -12.01 -4.85 6.57
N VAL A 70 -12.17 -4.40 7.81
CA VAL A 70 -11.27 -3.49 8.53
C VAL A 70 -11.14 -3.96 9.97
N ARG A 71 -9.91 -3.95 10.51
CA ARG A 71 -9.63 -4.41 11.88
C ARG A 71 -9.11 -3.26 12.73
N LEU A 72 -9.75 -3.05 13.89
CA LEU A 72 -9.42 -2.03 14.88
C LEU A 72 -8.76 -2.70 16.08
N GLU A 73 -7.44 -2.55 16.22
CA GLU A 73 -6.61 -3.33 17.15
C GLU A 73 -6.06 -2.49 18.32
N GLY A 74 -5.90 -3.12 19.48
CA GLY A 74 -5.41 -2.44 20.69
C GLY A 74 -6.49 -1.67 21.45
N GLU A 75 -6.06 -0.95 22.49
CA GLU A 75 -6.96 -0.22 23.38
C GLU A 75 -7.53 1.06 22.76
N GLN A 76 -6.86 1.64 21.77
CA GLN A 76 -7.38 2.70 20.93
C GLN A 76 -6.98 2.42 19.48
N SER A 77 -7.95 2.51 18.58
CA SER A 77 -7.73 2.35 17.14
C SER A 77 -8.70 3.19 16.34
N ARG A 78 -8.26 3.62 15.17
CA ARG A 78 -8.99 4.50 14.26
C ARG A 78 -8.79 4.05 12.82
N GLN A 79 -9.87 3.89 12.07
CA GLN A 79 -9.82 3.75 10.61
C GLN A 79 -10.77 4.77 9.99
N ALA A 80 -10.25 5.59 9.08
CA ALA A 80 -11.03 6.55 8.33
C ALA A 80 -10.97 6.27 6.81
N VAL A 81 -12.09 6.47 6.12
CA VAL A 81 -12.26 6.20 4.69
C VAL A 81 -13.00 7.37 4.04
N VAL A 82 -12.65 7.69 2.79
CA VAL A 82 -13.29 8.77 2.03
C VAL A 82 -14.28 8.20 1.01
N VAL A 83 -15.49 8.75 1.01
CA VAL A 83 -16.59 8.37 0.13
C VAL A 83 -16.96 9.56 -0.75
N TYR A 84 -17.04 9.30 -2.06
CA TYR A 84 -17.51 10.29 -3.02
C TYR A 84 -19.00 10.12 -3.32
N LEU A 85 -19.75 11.21 -3.19
CA LEU A 85 -21.19 11.27 -3.45
C LEU A 85 -21.50 12.33 -4.50
N THR A 86 -22.47 12.06 -5.37
CA THR A 86 -23.06 13.09 -6.23
C THR A 86 -23.95 14.03 -5.42
N GLU A 87 -24.31 15.20 -5.97
CA GLU A 87 -25.26 16.13 -5.33
C GLU A 87 -26.59 15.45 -4.97
N ALA A 88 -27.13 14.63 -5.88
CA ALA A 88 -28.36 13.88 -5.66
C ALA A 88 -28.23 12.82 -4.55
N GLN A 89 -27.07 12.15 -4.45
CA GLN A 89 -26.79 11.19 -3.37
C GLN A 89 -26.65 11.89 -2.01
N ALA A 90 -25.94 13.03 -1.97
CA ALA A 90 -25.74 13.80 -0.73
C ALA A 90 -27.03 14.45 -0.20
N ALA A 91 -27.99 14.74 -1.07
CA ALA A 91 -29.31 15.29 -0.71
C ALA A 91 -30.35 14.22 -0.33
N ALA A 92 -30.10 12.93 -0.60
CA ALA A 92 -31.03 11.84 -0.30
C ALA A 92 -30.96 11.42 1.18
N GLU A 93 -32.06 10.84 1.70
CA GLU A 93 -32.06 10.23 3.03
C GLU A 93 -31.12 9.02 3.04
N ALA A 94 -30.17 9.04 3.97
CA ALA A 94 -29.08 8.07 4.04
C ALA A 94 -29.06 7.32 5.38
N SER A 95 -28.67 6.04 5.33
CA SER A 95 -28.30 5.26 6.51
C SER A 95 -26.99 4.52 6.26
N LEU A 96 -26.14 4.49 7.27
CA LEU A 96 -24.89 3.74 7.31
C LEU A 96 -25.17 2.34 7.89
N HIS A 97 -24.78 1.31 7.14
CA HIS A 97 -24.86 -0.08 7.52
C HIS A 97 -23.46 -0.63 7.66
N PHE A 98 -23.21 -1.42 8.68
CA PHE A 98 -22.00 -2.24 8.82
C PHE A 98 -22.24 -3.36 9.82
N ALA A 99 -21.53 -4.47 9.68
CA ALA A 99 -21.45 -5.49 10.70
C ALA A 99 -20.15 -5.32 11.51
N TYR A 100 -20.16 -5.79 12.76
CA TYR A 100 -18.93 -5.92 13.54
C TYR A 100 -18.91 -7.19 14.41
N VAL A 101 -17.71 -7.69 14.66
CA VAL A 101 -17.42 -8.77 15.62
C VAL A 101 -16.17 -8.40 16.40
N ASN A 102 -16.08 -8.79 17.68
CA ASN A 102 -14.95 -8.43 18.53
C ASN A 102 -14.39 -9.61 19.31
N ALA A 103 -13.15 -9.47 19.78
CA ALA A 103 -12.50 -10.48 20.61
C ALA A 103 -13.32 -10.78 21.88
N LEU A 104 -13.40 -12.05 22.28
CA LEU A 104 -14.11 -12.52 23.48
C LEU A 104 -13.63 -11.85 24.78
N VAL A 105 -12.37 -11.40 24.78
CA VAL A 105 -11.69 -10.75 25.91
C VAL A 105 -12.02 -9.26 26.07
N VAL A 106 -12.68 -8.63 25.09
CA VAL A 106 -13.15 -7.24 25.22
C VAL A 106 -14.23 -7.14 26.30
N ALA A 107 -14.15 -6.11 27.14
CA ALA A 107 -15.12 -5.77 28.18
C ALA A 107 -16.19 -4.80 27.64
N PRO A 108 -17.42 -5.24 27.35
CA PRO A 108 -18.45 -4.38 26.74
C PRO A 108 -18.86 -3.20 27.62
N GLU A 109 -18.70 -3.33 28.94
CA GLU A 109 -19.08 -2.32 29.92
C GLU A 109 -18.22 -1.04 29.80
N PHE A 110 -17.02 -1.17 29.22
CA PHE A 110 -15.99 -0.13 29.17
C PHE A 110 -15.40 0.10 27.77
N SER A 111 -15.87 -0.66 26.78
CA SER A 111 -15.39 -0.60 25.39
C SER A 111 -16.46 -0.01 24.48
N GLN A 112 -16.08 0.92 23.62
CA GLN A 112 -17.01 1.70 22.80
C GLN A 112 -16.53 1.80 21.34
N LEU A 113 -17.49 1.70 20.43
CA LEU A 113 -17.34 1.98 19.00
C LEU A 113 -18.08 3.29 18.71
N ASP A 114 -17.32 4.31 18.29
CA ASP A 114 -17.79 5.63 17.87
C ASP A 114 -17.62 5.75 16.35
N VAL A 115 -18.64 6.27 15.66
CA VAL A 115 -18.60 6.48 14.21
C VAL A 115 -18.96 7.93 13.90
N ARG A 116 -18.10 8.60 13.13
CA ARG A 116 -18.27 10.01 12.73
C ARG A 116 -18.33 10.12 11.22
N VAL A 117 -19.13 11.06 10.74
CA VAL A 117 -19.12 11.46 9.32
C VAL A 117 -18.90 12.97 9.24
N ASN A 118 -17.87 13.38 8.49
CA ASN A 118 -17.44 14.78 8.36
C ASN A 118 -17.28 15.49 9.73
N GLY A 119 -16.75 14.78 10.73
CA GLY A 119 -16.57 15.27 12.09
C GLY A 119 -17.81 15.25 12.99
N THR A 120 -18.99 14.86 12.46
CA THR A 120 -20.24 14.73 13.24
C THR A 120 -20.40 13.30 13.74
N ASN A 121 -20.47 13.09 15.06
CA ASN A 121 -20.72 11.77 15.64
C ASN A 121 -22.14 11.28 15.29
N LEU A 122 -22.25 10.09 14.73
CA LEU A 122 -23.52 9.45 14.39
C LEU A 122 -24.00 8.45 15.44
N THR A 123 -23.07 7.69 16.01
CA THR A 123 -23.37 6.68 17.04
C THR A 123 -22.20 6.49 17.99
N MET A 124 -22.52 6.00 19.18
CA MET A 124 -21.57 5.57 20.21
C MET A 124 -22.18 4.33 20.89
N THR A 125 -21.67 3.16 20.55
CA THR A 125 -22.24 1.85 20.99
C THR A 125 -21.25 1.04 21.81
N PRO A 126 -21.70 0.30 22.84
CA PRO A 126 -20.85 -0.67 23.54
C PRO A 126 -20.38 -1.79 22.59
N ILE A 127 -19.11 -2.18 22.67
CA ILE A 127 -18.55 -3.28 21.88
C ILE A 127 -18.91 -4.60 22.57
N ALA A 128 -19.96 -5.28 22.09
CA ALA A 128 -20.61 -6.39 22.79
C ALA A 128 -20.82 -7.67 21.96
N SER A 129 -20.29 -7.74 20.73
CA SER A 129 -20.58 -8.81 19.76
C SER A 129 -19.42 -9.81 19.59
N SER A 130 -19.24 -10.66 20.59
CA SER A 130 -18.20 -11.73 20.57
C SER A 130 -18.71 -13.11 20.15
N ALA A 131 -20.03 -13.30 20.02
CA ALA A 131 -20.64 -14.59 19.66
C ALA A 131 -20.86 -14.78 18.14
N GLY A 132 -20.76 -13.70 17.37
CA GLY A 132 -20.99 -13.63 15.93
C GLY A 132 -21.16 -12.17 15.49
N PRO A 133 -21.23 -11.87 14.18
CA PRO A 133 -21.38 -10.50 13.70
C PRO A 133 -22.71 -9.86 14.13
N ALA A 134 -22.65 -8.62 14.64
CA ALA A 134 -23.83 -7.78 14.87
C ALA A 134 -23.94 -6.70 13.80
N GLU A 135 -25.09 -6.64 13.13
CA GLU A 135 -25.42 -5.57 12.20
C GLU A 135 -25.81 -4.29 12.95
N LEU A 136 -25.25 -3.16 12.51
CA LEU A 136 -25.58 -1.82 12.97
C LEU A 136 -26.11 -1.00 11.79
N VAL A 137 -27.30 -0.43 11.96
CA VAL A 137 -27.91 0.52 11.03
C VAL A 137 -28.04 1.87 11.72
N VAL A 138 -27.34 2.87 11.20
CA VAL A 138 -27.24 4.21 11.78
C VAL A 138 -27.80 5.22 10.78
N ALA A 139 -28.88 5.91 11.14
CA ALA A 139 -29.44 6.98 10.31
C ALA A 139 -28.45 8.15 10.23
N VAL A 140 -28.18 8.66 9.02
CA VAL A 140 -27.30 9.81 8.81
C VAL A 140 -28.16 11.08 8.82
N PRO A 141 -27.92 12.05 9.73
CA PRO A 141 -28.72 13.27 9.79
C PRO A 141 -28.62 14.10 8.49
N PRO A 142 -29.72 14.72 8.03
CA PRO A 142 -29.70 15.60 6.87
C PRO A 142 -28.66 16.72 7.00
N GLY A 143 -27.92 16.99 5.91
CA GLY A 143 -26.88 18.03 5.86
C GLY A 143 -25.51 17.62 6.42
N VAL A 144 -25.35 16.42 6.97
CA VAL A 144 -24.02 15.88 7.33
C VAL A 144 -23.22 15.48 6.08
N LEU A 145 -23.89 14.87 5.10
CA LEU A 145 -23.31 14.52 3.81
C LEU A 145 -23.22 15.73 2.87
N ARG A 146 -22.19 15.73 2.02
CA ARG A 146 -21.86 16.80 1.06
C ARG A 146 -21.64 16.19 -0.32
N SER A 147 -21.87 16.98 -1.37
CA SER A 147 -21.43 16.61 -2.73
C SER A 147 -19.90 16.55 -2.77
N GLY A 148 -19.34 15.56 -3.46
CA GLY A 148 -17.91 15.28 -3.45
C GLY A 148 -17.46 14.39 -2.28
N ALA A 149 -16.30 14.69 -1.69
CA ALA A 149 -15.65 13.86 -0.67
C ALA A 149 -16.31 13.98 0.71
N ASN A 150 -16.53 12.84 1.37
CA ASN A 150 -17.04 12.72 2.72
C ASN A 150 -16.14 11.76 3.51
N VAL A 151 -15.69 12.13 4.70
CA VAL A 151 -14.89 11.26 5.58
C VAL A 151 -15.80 10.50 6.52
N VAL A 152 -15.72 9.17 6.51
CA VAL A 152 -16.33 8.27 7.51
C VAL A 152 -15.19 7.75 8.41
N ASP A 153 -15.30 7.97 9.71
CA ASP A 153 -14.25 7.74 10.71
C ASP A 153 -14.77 6.78 11.78
N PHE A 154 -14.18 5.58 11.86
CA PHE A 154 -14.52 4.53 12.81
C PHE A 154 -13.46 4.48 13.92
N ARG A 155 -13.89 4.60 15.18
CA ARG A 155 -13.01 4.68 16.35
C ARG A 155 -13.41 3.64 17.39
N ALA A 156 -12.49 2.75 17.74
CA ALA A 156 -12.66 1.81 18.85
C ALA A 156 -11.83 2.25 20.05
N SER A 157 -12.47 2.27 21.22
CA SER A 157 -11.84 2.32 22.54
C SER A 157 -12.13 0.99 23.21
N GLN A 158 -11.10 0.19 23.50
CA GLN A 158 -11.24 -1.19 23.96
C GLN A 158 -10.53 -1.41 25.29
N ARG A 159 -11.13 -2.22 26.17
CA ARG A 159 -10.55 -2.65 27.44
C ARG A 159 -10.65 -4.16 27.57
N HIS A 160 -9.61 -4.78 28.10
CA HIS A 160 -9.58 -6.21 28.38
C HIS A 160 -10.37 -6.52 29.67
N ARG A 161 -11.10 -7.64 29.67
CA ARG A 161 -12.05 -8.00 30.75
C ARG A 161 -11.39 -8.49 32.04
N THR A 162 -10.23 -9.13 31.95
CA THR A 162 -9.63 -9.88 33.09
C THR A 162 -8.12 -9.70 33.26
N ASP A 163 -7.48 -8.87 32.44
CA ASP A 163 -6.02 -8.68 32.47
C ASP A 163 -5.71 -7.20 32.24
N CYS A 164 -4.76 -6.70 33.01
CA CYS A 164 -4.27 -5.33 33.02
C CYS A 164 -2.80 -5.24 32.59
N SER A 165 -2.29 -6.24 31.87
CA SER A 165 -0.96 -6.23 31.26
C SER A 165 -0.92 -5.41 29.96
N ILE A 166 0.27 -5.01 29.53
CA ILE A 166 0.46 -4.45 28.17
C ILE A 166 0.27 -5.54 27.10
N GLN A 167 0.59 -6.80 27.41
CA GLN A 167 0.48 -7.92 26.48
C GLN A 167 -0.97 -8.21 26.09
N SER A 168 -1.91 -8.15 27.04
CA SER A 168 -3.34 -8.35 26.74
C SER A 168 -3.93 -7.29 25.83
N THR A 169 -3.26 -6.14 25.63
CA THR A 169 -3.70 -5.12 24.67
C THR A 169 -3.59 -5.62 23.22
N TYR A 170 -2.68 -6.55 22.93
CA TYR A 170 -2.53 -7.15 21.59
C TYR A 170 -3.62 -8.18 21.28
N GLU A 171 -4.36 -8.66 22.30
CA GLU A 171 -5.51 -9.54 22.13
C GLU A 171 -6.82 -8.77 21.87
N LEU A 172 -6.80 -7.44 22.02
CA LEU A 172 -7.96 -6.57 21.79
C LEU A 172 -8.10 -6.24 20.31
N TRP A 173 -9.23 -6.64 19.73
CA TRP A 173 -9.59 -6.29 18.37
C TRP A 173 -11.11 -6.24 18.18
N THR A 174 -11.54 -5.34 17.31
CA THR A 174 -12.89 -5.27 16.75
C THR A 174 -12.77 -5.21 15.23
N GLU A 175 -13.42 -6.14 14.55
CA GLU A 175 -13.40 -6.28 13.10
C GLU A 175 -14.73 -5.78 12.53
N LEU A 176 -14.65 -4.90 11.54
CA LEU A 176 -15.77 -4.30 10.82
C LEU A 176 -15.85 -4.93 9.44
N SER A 177 -17.02 -5.41 9.05
CA SER A 177 -17.24 -6.04 7.74
C SER A 177 -18.52 -5.53 7.09
N GLY A 178 -18.58 -5.59 5.77
CA GLY A 178 -19.79 -5.24 5.01
C GLY A 178 -20.29 -3.81 5.28
N ALA A 179 -19.42 -2.81 5.18
CA ALA A 179 -19.80 -1.43 5.45
C ALA A 179 -20.25 -0.69 4.17
N TRP A 180 -21.46 -0.13 4.17
CA TRP A 180 -22.02 0.66 3.07
C TRP A 180 -22.97 1.77 3.54
N LEU A 181 -23.04 2.86 2.78
CA LEU A 181 -24.15 3.82 2.86
C LEU A 181 -25.27 3.35 1.93
N SER A 182 -26.51 3.36 2.41
CA SER A 182 -27.71 3.18 1.60
C SER A 182 -28.47 4.50 1.49
N PHE A 183 -29.01 4.79 0.31
CA PHE A 183 -29.71 6.03 -0.03
C PHE A 183 -31.13 5.73 -0.55
N ALA A 184 -32.13 6.41 -0.01
CA ALA A 184 -33.51 6.30 -0.49
C ALA A 184 -33.73 7.19 -1.72
N GLY A 185 -33.98 6.58 -2.89
CA GLY A 185 -34.37 7.31 -4.10
C GLY A 185 -34.03 6.58 -5.39
N GLU A 186 -34.80 6.83 -6.44
CA GLU A 186 -34.60 6.22 -7.76
C GLU A 186 -33.50 6.94 -8.58
N GLY A 187 -32.81 6.20 -9.45
CA GLY A 187 -31.83 6.76 -10.38
C GLY A 187 -30.54 7.31 -9.77
N LEU A 188 -30.35 7.17 -8.44
CA LEU A 188 -29.21 7.73 -7.70
C LEU A 188 -27.84 7.17 -8.12
N GLY A 189 -27.77 6.00 -8.77
CA GLY A 189 -26.51 5.37 -9.18
C GLY A 189 -25.82 5.99 -10.40
N ALA A 190 -26.49 6.87 -11.14
CA ALA A 190 -25.96 7.46 -12.38
C ALA A 190 -25.01 8.63 -12.12
N VAL A 191 -23.74 8.48 -12.50
CA VAL A 191 -22.71 9.52 -12.49
C VAL A 191 -22.81 10.32 -13.79
N ARG A 192 -23.22 11.59 -13.71
CA ARG A 192 -23.54 12.42 -14.88
C ARG A 192 -22.51 13.49 -15.23
N THR A 193 -21.55 13.77 -14.35
CA THR A 193 -20.52 14.79 -14.58
C THR A 193 -19.13 14.20 -14.40
N LEU A 194 -18.13 14.80 -15.06
CA LEU A 194 -16.72 14.41 -14.88
C LEU A 194 -16.22 14.73 -13.46
N ALA A 195 -16.78 15.76 -12.82
CA ALA A 195 -16.44 16.13 -11.45
C ALA A 195 -16.89 15.06 -10.43
N ASP A 196 -17.92 14.28 -10.76
CA ASP A 196 -18.47 13.22 -9.92
C ASP A 196 -17.81 11.85 -10.15
N LEU A 197 -16.74 11.73 -10.94
CA LEU A 197 -16.13 10.43 -11.27
C LEU A 197 -15.71 9.59 -10.05
N GLY A 198 -15.28 10.22 -8.96
CA GLY A 198 -15.01 9.52 -7.69
C GLY A 198 -16.24 8.77 -7.15
N ALA A 199 -17.46 9.24 -7.45
CA ALA A 199 -18.72 8.60 -7.09
C ALA A 199 -19.08 7.39 -7.98
N VAL A 200 -18.16 6.88 -8.80
CA VAL A 200 -18.18 5.46 -9.21
C VAL A 200 -17.96 4.56 -7.97
N GLY A 201 -17.05 4.96 -7.08
CA GLY A 201 -16.75 4.28 -5.81
C GLY A 201 -16.17 2.87 -6.00
N THR A 202 -16.37 2.02 -5.00
CA THR A 202 -16.00 0.60 -5.02
C THR A 202 -17.24 -0.29 -5.12
N GLY A 203 -17.05 -1.50 -5.63
CA GLY A 203 -18.02 -2.59 -5.57
C GLY A 203 -18.04 -3.26 -4.19
N GLU A 204 -18.82 -4.34 -4.09
CA GLU A 204 -19.00 -5.11 -2.86
C GLU A 204 -17.68 -5.70 -2.32
N ASN A 205 -16.82 -6.17 -3.22
CA ASN A 205 -15.48 -6.68 -2.90
C ASN A 205 -14.45 -5.55 -2.61
N GLY A 206 -14.90 -4.29 -2.50
CA GLY A 206 -14.03 -3.13 -2.30
C GLY A 206 -13.15 -2.76 -3.50
N THR A 207 -13.37 -3.36 -4.67
CA THR A 207 -12.62 -3.06 -5.90
C THR A 207 -13.33 -2.00 -6.75
N THR A 208 -12.57 -1.13 -7.40
CA THR A 208 -13.06 -0.28 -8.50
C THR A 208 -12.61 -0.89 -9.82
N THR A 209 -13.53 -1.14 -10.75
CA THR A 209 -13.24 -1.83 -12.02
C THR A 209 -13.46 -0.90 -13.20
N LEU A 210 -12.43 -0.76 -14.03
CA LEU A 210 -12.45 -0.03 -15.29
C LEU A 210 -12.56 -1.01 -16.46
N ARG A 211 -13.72 -1.04 -17.12
CA ARG A 211 -14.01 -1.89 -18.28
C ARG A 211 -13.82 -1.09 -19.55
N ILE A 212 -12.78 -1.41 -20.32
CA ILE A 212 -12.39 -0.65 -21.51
C ILE A 212 -12.93 -1.37 -22.75
N LYS A 213 -13.77 -0.69 -23.53
CA LYS A 213 -14.28 -1.27 -24.79
C LYS A 213 -13.13 -1.46 -25.77
N ARG A 214 -12.95 -2.70 -26.25
CA ARG A 214 -11.95 -3.06 -27.25
C ARG A 214 -12.20 -2.30 -28.55
N ASN A 215 -11.28 -1.41 -28.94
CA ASN A 215 -11.41 -0.61 -30.15
C ASN A 215 -10.07 -0.32 -30.84
N GLY A 216 -9.56 -1.30 -31.61
CA GLY A 216 -8.53 -1.04 -32.61
C GLY A 216 -7.15 -0.61 -32.09
N PHE A 217 -6.74 -0.99 -30.88
CA PHE A 217 -5.47 -0.59 -30.25
C PHE A 217 -4.20 -1.26 -30.85
N ALA A 218 -4.15 -1.43 -32.18
CA ALA A 218 -3.00 -1.95 -32.91
C ALA A 218 -1.95 -0.86 -33.23
N ASP A 219 -2.40 0.38 -33.43
CA ASP A 219 -1.56 1.54 -33.71
C ASP A 219 -0.80 2.02 -32.45
N PRO A 220 0.52 2.26 -32.50
CA PRO A 220 1.28 2.82 -31.38
C PRO A 220 0.75 4.16 -30.86
N ALA A 221 0.20 5.04 -31.72
CA ALA A 221 -0.42 6.28 -31.26
C ALA A 221 -1.73 6.02 -30.48
N ALA A 222 -2.56 5.08 -30.96
CA ALA A 222 -3.72 4.58 -30.23
C ALA A 222 -3.36 4.03 -28.85
N ARG A 223 -2.33 3.16 -28.77
CA ARG A 223 -1.83 2.59 -27.52
C ARG A 223 -1.33 3.69 -26.56
N SER A 224 -0.53 4.64 -27.05
CA SER A 224 -0.02 5.77 -26.25
C SER A 224 -1.15 6.60 -25.65
N THR A 225 -2.16 6.95 -26.45
CA THR A 225 -3.33 7.69 -25.98
C THR A 225 -4.16 6.89 -24.98
N LEU A 226 -4.34 5.58 -25.19
CA LEU A 226 -5.04 4.72 -24.23
C LEU A 226 -4.32 4.68 -22.87
N LEU A 227 -3.00 4.48 -22.86
CA LEU A 227 -2.20 4.45 -21.63
C LEU A 227 -2.23 5.79 -20.88
N ARG A 228 -2.30 6.92 -21.57
CA ARG A 228 -2.52 8.24 -20.96
C ARG A 228 -3.94 8.39 -20.41
N ALA A 229 -4.95 8.00 -21.19
CA ALA A 229 -6.36 8.07 -20.79
C ALA A 229 -6.64 7.25 -19.52
N VAL A 230 -6.10 6.05 -19.43
CA VAL A 230 -6.23 5.17 -18.26
C VAL A 230 -5.63 5.79 -17.01
N GLN A 231 -4.47 6.46 -17.10
CA GLN A 231 -3.89 7.20 -15.97
C GLN A 231 -4.77 8.39 -15.54
N GLN A 232 -5.29 9.17 -16.50
CA GLN A 232 -6.19 10.29 -16.22
C GLN A 232 -7.48 9.82 -15.51
N VAL A 233 -8.06 8.71 -15.96
CA VAL A 233 -9.25 8.08 -15.34
C VAL A 233 -8.93 7.51 -13.97
N ALA A 234 -7.82 6.79 -13.80
CA ALA A 234 -7.41 6.23 -12.51
C ALA A 234 -7.22 7.31 -11.45
N ILE A 235 -6.58 8.43 -11.81
CA ILE A 235 -6.48 9.62 -10.96
C ILE A 235 -7.89 10.15 -10.64
N ALA A 236 -8.74 10.39 -11.65
CA ALA A 236 -10.08 10.97 -11.45
C ALA A 236 -11.03 10.10 -10.59
N LEU A 237 -10.89 8.77 -10.63
CA LEU A 237 -11.68 7.81 -9.84
C LEU A 237 -11.37 7.83 -8.34
N ARG A 238 -10.23 8.39 -7.91
CA ARG A 238 -9.80 8.48 -6.49
C ARG A 238 -9.63 7.15 -5.75
N ALA A 239 -9.75 6.02 -6.42
CA ALA A 239 -9.53 4.69 -5.84
C ALA A 239 -8.05 4.42 -5.53
N PRO A 240 -7.72 3.60 -4.51
CA PRO A 240 -6.34 3.21 -4.20
C PRO A 240 -5.65 2.49 -5.36
N ALA A 241 -6.38 1.57 -5.99
CA ALA A 241 -6.01 0.81 -7.17
C ALA A 241 -7.28 0.53 -7.98
N ILE A 242 -7.12 0.27 -9.28
CA ILE A 242 -8.23 -0.12 -10.15
C ILE A 242 -7.93 -1.48 -10.79
N ASN A 243 -8.96 -2.33 -10.90
CA ASN A 243 -8.92 -3.48 -11.80
C ASN A 243 -9.21 -2.98 -13.23
N ILE A 244 -8.57 -3.58 -14.23
CA ILE A 244 -8.74 -3.18 -15.64
C ILE A 244 -9.06 -4.42 -16.48
N GLU A 245 -10.12 -4.32 -17.26
CA GLU A 245 -10.63 -5.36 -18.15
C GLU A 245 -10.81 -4.82 -19.57
N LEU A 246 -10.41 -5.57 -20.59
CA LEU A 246 -10.73 -5.28 -21.99
C LEU A 246 -11.97 -6.08 -22.39
N VAL A 247 -13.02 -5.39 -22.84
CA VAL A 247 -14.34 -5.99 -23.09
C VAL A 247 -14.86 -5.66 -24.48
N ASP A 248 -15.53 -6.62 -25.12
CA ASP A 248 -16.14 -6.40 -26.44
C ASP A 248 -17.54 -5.74 -26.31
N THR A 249 -18.24 -6.02 -25.21
CA THR A 249 -19.54 -5.45 -24.86
C THR A 249 -19.48 -4.66 -23.56
N LEU A 250 -20.22 -3.54 -23.53
CA LEU A 250 -20.40 -2.70 -22.35
C LEU A 250 -21.35 -3.36 -21.34
N SER A 251 -21.41 -2.80 -20.14
CA SER A 251 -22.20 -3.29 -19.03
C SER A 251 -23.71 -3.21 -19.34
N ALA A 252 -24.36 -4.37 -19.35
CA ALA A 252 -25.79 -4.51 -19.66
C ALA A 252 -26.71 -3.91 -18.59
N GLU A 253 -26.20 -3.72 -17.37
CA GLU A 253 -26.90 -3.13 -16.22
C GLU A 253 -25.91 -2.30 -15.38
N ALA A 254 -26.43 -1.40 -14.54
CA ALA A 254 -25.64 -0.61 -13.60
C ALA A 254 -25.00 -1.48 -12.50
N GLN A 255 -23.67 -1.40 -12.34
CA GLN A 255 -22.92 -2.14 -11.32
C GLN A 255 -22.16 -1.20 -10.38
N ALA A 256 -22.12 -1.52 -9.09
CA ALA A 256 -21.40 -0.74 -8.09
C ALA A 256 -19.88 -0.84 -8.30
N GLY A 257 -19.18 0.29 -8.30
CA GLY A 257 -17.73 0.34 -8.50
C GLY A 257 -17.24 0.12 -9.93
N THR A 258 -18.14 -0.04 -10.90
CA THR A 258 -17.78 -0.26 -12.31
C THR A 258 -17.91 1.02 -13.12
N LEU A 259 -16.87 1.33 -13.90
CA LEU A 259 -16.89 2.36 -14.94
C LEU A 259 -16.57 1.71 -16.30
N ASP A 260 -17.47 1.86 -17.26
CA ASP A 260 -17.21 1.55 -18.66
C ASP A 260 -16.47 2.73 -19.32
N LEU A 261 -15.44 2.44 -20.12
CA LEU A 261 -14.63 3.42 -20.84
C LEU A 261 -14.61 3.12 -22.34
N VAL A 262 -15.01 4.09 -23.14
CA VAL A 262 -14.92 4.06 -24.60
C VAL A 262 -13.91 5.10 -25.06
N VAL A 263 -12.78 4.66 -25.62
CA VAL A 263 -11.76 5.53 -26.20
C VAL A 263 -11.74 5.32 -27.71
N THR A 264 -12.09 6.34 -28.50
CA THR A 264 -12.17 6.20 -29.97
C THR A 264 -12.07 7.52 -30.71
N PRO A 265 -11.42 7.58 -31.89
CA PRO A 265 -11.63 8.67 -32.84
C PRO A 265 -13.10 8.76 -33.25
N VAL A 266 -13.50 9.94 -33.73
CA VAL A 266 -14.87 10.22 -34.20
C VAL A 266 -15.39 9.19 -35.22
N SER A 267 -14.50 8.61 -36.04
CA SER A 267 -14.83 7.58 -37.03
C SER A 267 -15.29 6.25 -36.44
N GLY A 268 -15.04 5.99 -35.15
CA GLY A 268 -15.50 4.79 -34.43
C GLY A 268 -16.64 5.07 -33.44
N LEU A 269 -17.26 6.25 -33.48
CA LEU A 269 -18.48 6.54 -32.73
C LEU A 269 -19.70 5.99 -33.48
N GLU A 270 -20.12 4.78 -33.11
CA GLU A 270 -21.25 4.07 -33.72
C GLU A 270 -22.41 3.87 -32.74
N GLY A 271 -23.60 3.53 -33.26
CA GLY A 271 -24.77 3.17 -32.45
C GLY A 271 -25.19 4.29 -31.51
N GLU A 272 -25.33 3.98 -30.21
CA GLU A 272 -25.70 4.93 -29.15
C GLU A 272 -24.71 6.10 -29.00
N PHE A 273 -23.46 5.96 -29.48
CA PHE A 273 -22.43 7.01 -29.42
C PHE A 273 -22.50 8.03 -30.56
N SER A 274 -23.25 7.73 -31.63
CA SER A 274 -23.39 8.57 -32.83
C SER A 274 -23.75 10.06 -32.55
N PRO A 275 -24.59 10.40 -31.55
CA PRO A 275 -24.91 11.80 -31.22
C PRO A 275 -23.71 12.67 -30.81
N LEU A 276 -22.60 12.07 -30.35
CA LEU A 276 -21.37 12.80 -30.01
C LEU A 276 -20.53 13.17 -31.25
N ALA A 277 -20.75 12.52 -32.39
CA ALA A 277 -19.88 12.64 -33.55
C ALA A 277 -19.72 14.09 -34.09
N PRO A 278 -20.76 14.95 -34.14
CA PRO A 278 -20.59 16.34 -34.60
C PRO A 278 -19.63 17.17 -33.73
N GLN A 279 -19.65 16.95 -32.41
CA GLN A 279 -18.75 17.63 -31.47
C GLN A 279 -17.34 17.02 -31.53
N ALA A 280 -17.25 15.69 -31.48
CA ALA A 280 -15.99 14.96 -31.56
C ALA A 280 -15.25 15.14 -32.90
N ALA A 281 -15.94 15.49 -33.99
CA ALA A 281 -15.32 15.79 -35.28
C ALA A 281 -14.45 17.07 -35.26
N THR A 282 -14.70 18.00 -34.34
CA THR A 282 -14.06 19.32 -34.31
C THR A 282 -13.34 19.62 -32.99
N THR A 283 -13.73 18.96 -31.89
CA THR A 283 -13.21 19.25 -30.54
C THR A 283 -12.92 17.97 -29.74
N PRO A 284 -11.86 17.97 -28.91
CA PRO A 284 -11.69 16.96 -27.86
C PRO A 284 -12.95 16.87 -26.98
N THR A 285 -13.52 15.68 -26.86
CA THR A 285 -14.77 15.43 -26.13
C THR A 285 -14.53 14.38 -25.05
N ALA A 286 -14.76 14.75 -23.79
CA ALA A 286 -14.83 13.83 -22.65
C ALA A 286 -16.20 14.00 -21.98
N VAL A 287 -16.98 12.93 -21.86
CA VAL A 287 -18.37 13.02 -21.38
C VAL A 287 -18.84 11.73 -20.69
N MET A 288 -19.58 11.89 -19.59
CA MET A 288 -20.37 10.79 -19.02
C MET A 288 -21.63 10.61 -19.86
N MET A 289 -21.76 9.47 -20.54
CA MET A 289 -22.92 9.15 -21.36
C MET A 289 -24.00 8.45 -20.51
N PRO A 290 -25.25 8.94 -20.51
CA PRO A 290 -26.36 8.22 -19.91
C PRO A 290 -26.73 7.01 -20.80
N MET A 291 -26.41 5.80 -20.34
CA MET A 291 -26.79 4.55 -21.00
C MET A 291 -28.22 4.13 -20.65
N ALA A 292 -28.91 3.45 -21.57
CA ALA A 292 -30.20 2.83 -21.27
C ALA A 292 -30.11 1.72 -20.21
N SER A 293 -28.94 1.07 -20.06
CA SER A 293 -28.64 0.11 -19.00
C SER A 293 -28.46 0.73 -17.61
N GLY A 294 -28.40 2.06 -17.52
CA GLY A 294 -28.01 2.78 -16.29
C GLY A 294 -26.53 2.65 -15.93
N ALA A 295 -25.73 1.95 -16.74
CA ALA A 295 -24.28 1.84 -16.53
C ALA A 295 -23.58 3.19 -16.63
N ASN A 296 -22.56 3.38 -15.80
CA ASN A 296 -21.70 4.56 -15.84
C ASN A 296 -20.69 4.39 -16.99
N THR A 297 -20.86 5.16 -18.06
CA THR A 297 -19.99 5.09 -19.25
C THR A 297 -19.31 6.43 -19.49
N LEU A 298 -17.98 6.44 -19.48
CA LEU A 298 -17.16 7.57 -19.90
C LEU A 298 -16.74 7.39 -21.37
N VAL A 299 -17.00 8.40 -22.20
CA VAL A 299 -16.58 8.43 -23.60
C VAL A 299 -15.51 9.49 -23.81
N LEU A 300 -14.36 9.09 -24.35
CA LEU A 300 -13.25 9.95 -24.76
C LEU A 300 -13.10 9.87 -26.28
N SER A 301 -13.34 11.00 -26.96
CA SER A 301 -13.32 11.08 -28.42
C SER A 301 -12.81 12.41 -28.95
N GLY A 302 -12.51 12.45 -30.25
CA GLY A 302 -11.93 13.59 -30.95
C GLY A 302 -11.59 13.25 -32.42
N PRO A 303 -11.11 14.20 -33.22
CA PRO A 303 -10.74 13.94 -34.61
C PRO A 303 -9.58 12.96 -34.79
N ASN A 304 -8.68 12.83 -33.80
CA ASN A 304 -7.51 11.94 -33.86
C ASN A 304 -7.02 11.54 -32.44
N TRP A 305 -6.09 10.58 -32.35
CA TRP A 305 -5.57 10.08 -31.06
C TRP A 305 -4.92 11.16 -30.17
N GLU A 306 -4.24 12.15 -30.77
CA GLU A 306 -3.64 13.27 -30.04
C GLU A 306 -4.71 14.16 -29.36
N SER A 307 -5.80 14.44 -30.08
CA SER A 307 -6.94 15.21 -29.55
C SER A 307 -7.66 14.47 -28.42
N ILE A 308 -7.73 13.14 -28.47
CA ILE A 308 -8.32 12.31 -27.39
C ILE A 308 -7.46 12.37 -26.13
N GLY A 309 -6.13 12.38 -26.25
CA GLY A 309 -5.22 12.59 -25.11
C GLY A 309 -5.47 13.92 -24.40
N ARG A 310 -5.81 14.97 -25.16
CA ARG A 310 -6.25 16.28 -24.65
C ARG A 310 -7.68 16.27 -24.09
N ALA A 311 -8.58 15.43 -24.59
CA ALA A 311 -9.91 15.27 -24.01
C ALA A 311 -9.81 14.76 -22.56
N GLY A 312 -8.89 13.84 -22.29
CA GLY A 312 -8.63 13.33 -20.95
C GLY A 312 -8.08 14.37 -19.96
N ASP A 313 -7.48 15.48 -20.42
CA ASP A 313 -7.03 16.57 -19.52
C ASP A 313 -8.23 17.33 -18.89
N ALA A 314 -9.42 17.25 -19.50
CA ALA A 314 -10.65 17.74 -18.90
C ALA A 314 -11.07 16.94 -17.66
N LEU A 315 -10.68 15.65 -17.56
CA LEU A 315 -10.92 14.82 -16.37
C LEU A 315 -10.15 15.37 -15.17
N LEU A 316 -8.86 15.69 -15.37
CA LEU A 316 -7.99 16.26 -14.33
C LEU A 316 -8.46 17.65 -13.91
N SER A 317 -9.02 18.42 -14.85
CA SER A 317 -9.56 19.76 -14.59
C SER A 317 -10.88 19.71 -13.81
N ALA A 318 -11.73 18.71 -14.05
CA ALA A 318 -13.02 18.54 -13.37
C ALA A 318 -12.92 17.80 -12.03
N ALA A 319 -11.98 16.85 -11.90
CA ALA A 319 -11.75 16.03 -10.72
C ALA A 319 -10.26 16.05 -10.29
N PRO A 320 -9.70 17.23 -9.96
CA PRO A 320 -8.28 17.38 -9.64
C PRO A 320 -7.88 16.62 -8.38
N ALA A 321 -6.60 16.22 -8.33
CA ALA A 321 -5.98 15.65 -7.13
C ALA A 321 -5.60 16.79 -6.18
N THR A 322 -6.35 16.97 -5.09
CA THR A 322 -6.11 18.02 -4.09
C THR A 322 -6.30 17.45 -2.68
N ALA A 323 -5.84 18.16 -1.66
CA ALA A 323 -6.06 17.78 -0.25
C ALA A 323 -7.56 17.72 0.13
N GLU A 324 -8.41 18.54 -0.51
CA GLU A 324 -9.88 18.50 -0.37
C GLU A 324 -10.53 17.34 -1.14
N ARG A 325 -9.76 16.70 -2.04
CA ARG A 325 -10.20 15.57 -2.88
C ARG A 325 -9.20 14.41 -2.77
N PRO A 326 -9.00 13.85 -1.56
CA PRO A 326 -8.05 12.78 -1.31
C PRO A 326 -8.51 11.46 -1.96
N ARG A 327 -7.60 10.47 -2.00
CA ARG A 327 -7.98 9.10 -2.36
C ARG A 327 -8.90 8.48 -1.29
N THR A 328 -9.70 7.49 -1.69
CA THR A 328 -10.65 6.83 -0.78
C THR A 328 -9.96 6.16 0.42
N ASP A 329 -8.70 5.72 0.27
CA ASP A 329 -7.86 5.13 1.33
C ASP A 329 -7.04 6.14 2.16
N LEU A 330 -7.08 7.44 1.83
CA LEU A 330 -6.21 8.47 2.42
C LEU A 330 -7.01 9.60 3.09
N ALA A 331 -7.84 9.23 4.07
CA ALA A 331 -8.73 10.15 4.77
C ALA A 331 -8.03 11.17 5.69
N LEU A 332 -6.79 10.91 6.12
CA LEU A 332 -5.98 11.81 6.93
C LEU A 332 -5.03 12.63 6.04
N PRO A 333 -4.73 13.90 6.35
CA PRO A 333 -3.75 14.70 5.59
C PRO A 333 -2.35 14.09 5.57
N TYR A 334 -1.64 14.28 4.45
CA TYR A 334 -0.27 13.81 4.24
C TYR A 334 0.54 14.82 3.39
N PRO A 335 0.90 15.99 3.94
CA PRO A 335 1.56 17.05 3.17
C PRO A 335 2.95 16.64 2.66
N LEU A 336 3.34 17.16 1.49
CA LEU A 336 4.73 17.10 1.03
C LEU A 336 5.60 17.98 1.92
N MET A 337 6.54 17.36 2.62
CA MET A 337 7.52 18.06 3.45
C MET A 337 8.88 18.18 2.76
N LEU A 338 9.48 19.36 2.91
CA LEU A 338 10.80 19.72 2.42
C LEU A 338 11.78 19.98 3.58
N GLY A 339 13.08 20.01 3.27
CA GLY A 339 14.13 20.21 4.27
C GLY A 339 13.96 21.51 5.06
N GLY A 340 14.00 21.41 6.39
CA GLY A 340 13.83 22.53 7.32
C GLY A 340 12.37 22.91 7.64
N GLN A 341 11.38 22.15 7.15
CA GLN A 341 9.97 22.37 7.51
C GLN A 341 9.56 21.61 8.78
N SER A 342 8.54 22.11 9.46
CA SER A 342 7.85 21.47 10.57
C SER A 342 6.35 21.45 10.34
N VAL A 343 5.66 20.45 10.91
CA VAL A 343 4.20 20.31 10.88
C VAL A 343 3.70 19.80 12.24
N GLU A 344 2.57 20.32 12.71
CA GLU A 344 1.90 19.84 13.93
C GLU A 344 1.10 18.57 13.63
N LEU A 345 1.02 17.63 14.58
CA LEU A 345 0.28 16.39 14.38
C LEU A 345 -1.23 16.64 14.25
N GLY A 346 -1.74 17.74 14.80
CA GLY A 346 -3.09 18.25 14.53
C GLY A 346 -3.37 18.49 13.05
N ASP A 347 -2.44 19.12 12.31
CA ASP A 347 -2.55 19.32 10.86
C ASP A 347 -2.50 18.00 10.07
N LEU A 348 -1.94 16.94 10.67
CA LEU A 348 -1.93 15.57 10.14
C LEU A 348 -3.15 14.74 10.59
N GLY A 349 -4.11 15.35 11.30
CA GLY A 349 -5.36 14.74 11.73
C GLY A 349 -5.27 13.90 13.00
N VAL A 350 -4.22 14.06 13.81
CA VAL A 350 -4.12 13.48 15.16
C VAL A 350 -4.80 14.41 16.16
N ASP A 351 -5.70 13.88 16.99
CA ASP A 351 -6.41 14.67 18.00
C ASP A 351 -5.60 14.76 19.31
N THR A 352 -5.78 15.82 20.11
CA THR A 352 -5.41 15.79 21.54
C THR A 352 -6.24 14.73 22.28
N VAL A 353 -5.58 13.82 23.01
CA VAL A 353 -6.22 12.69 23.69
C VAL A 353 -5.78 12.57 25.15
N GLU A 354 -6.77 12.52 26.06
CA GLU A 354 -6.58 12.01 27.42
C GLU A 354 -6.69 10.47 27.41
N PHE A 355 -5.62 9.79 27.82
CA PHE A 355 -5.49 8.34 27.79
C PHE A 355 -5.39 7.74 29.20
N ASN A 356 -6.24 6.76 29.47
CA ASN A 356 -6.28 6.01 30.74
C ASN A 356 -6.03 4.50 30.58
N GLY A 357 -5.39 4.09 29.48
CA GLY A 357 -5.01 2.70 29.24
C GLY A 357 -3.56 2.38 29.60
N ARG A 358 -3.02 1.39 28.89
CA ARG A 358 -1.66 0.85 28.95
C ARG A 358 -0.91 1.02 27.63
N ARG A 359 -1.60 0.94 26.49
CA ARG A 359 -0.97 1.13 25.17
C ARG A 359 -1.74 2.14 24.33
N PHE A 360 -1.18 3.34 24.22
CA PHE A 360 -1.67 4.40 23.33
C PHE A 360 -0.99 4.28 21.97
N THR A 361 -1.71 4.61 20.91
CA THR A 361 -1.22 4.61 19.53
C THR A 361 -1.68 5.87 18.80
N ALA A 362 -0.77 6.50 18.04
CA ALA A 362 -1.09 7.60 17.14
C ALA A 362 -0.34 7.44 15.82
N THR A 363 -1.05 7.53 14.70
CA THR A 363 -0.50 7.39 13.35
C THR A 363 -0.55 8.74 12.64
N SER A 364 0.55 9.13 12.00
CA SER A 364 0.68 10.35 11.21
C SER A 364 1.37 10.06 9.87
N GLN A 365 1.17 10.91 8.87
CA GLN A 365 1.57 10.64 7.50
C GLN A 365 2.11 11.91 6.82
N PHE A 366 3.08 11.76 5.93
CA PHE A 366 3.63 12.86 5.12
C PHE A 366 4.31 12.32 3.86
N GLU A 367 4.56 13.19 2.89
CA GLU A 367 5.31 12.86 1.68
C GLU A 367 6.71 13.49 1.68
N LEU A 368 7.65 12.81 1.04
CA LEU A 368 8.98 13.31 0.73
C LEU A 368 9.18 13.36 -0.79
N PRO A 369 9.96 14.32 -1.32
CA PRO A 369 10.17 14.44 -2.76
C PRO A 369 10.99 13.25 -3.32
N ALA A 370 10.92 13.07 -4.64
CA ALA A 370 11.64 12.03 -5.40
C ALA A 370 13.15 11.97 -5.08
N ASP A 371 13.74 13.12 -4.80
CA ASP A 371 15.17 13.35 -4.58
C ASP A 371 15.57 13.42 -3.11
N PHE A 372 14.83 12.73 -2.25
CA PHE A 372 15.15 12.58 -0.83
C PHE A 372 16.39 11.69 -0.62
N TYR A 373 17.50 12.26 -0.14
CA TYR A 373 18.76 11.53 0.08
C TYR A 373 19.38 11.79 1.48
N ALA A 374 18.79 11.20 2.53
CA ALA A 374 19.36 11.25 3.88
C ALA A 374 19.25 9.97 4.72
N TYR A 375 18.90 8.84 4.10
CA TYR A 375 18.63 7.57 4.79
C TYR A 375 19.85 6.91 5.49
N ARG A 376 21.08 7.42 5.35
CA ARG A 376 22.25 6.93 6.11
C ARG A 376 22.81 7.93 7.13
N TYR A 377 22.24 9.14 7.26
CA TYR A 377 22.83 10.21 8.09
C TYR A 377 21.82 11.16 8.77
N GLY A 378 20.61 11.32 8.24
CA GLY A 378 19.64 12.27 8.76
C GLY A 378 18.87 11.78 10.00
N THR A 379 18.42 12.72 10.84
CA THR A 379 17.44 12.49 11.92
C THR A 379 16.25 13.44 11.79
N LEU A 380 15.04 12.89 11.75
CA LEU A 380 13.77 13.59 11.91
C LEU A 380 13.57 13.86 13.40
N ASP A 381 13.20 15.08 13.79
CA ASP A 381 12.89 15.38 15.19
C ASP A 381 11.37 15.28 15.41
N LEU A 382 10.94 14.47 16.39
CA LEU A 382 9.62 14.58 16.99
C LEU A 382 9.73 15.48 18.23
N VAL A 383 9.12 16.66 18.18
CA VAL A 383 9.02 17.58 19.32
C VAL A 383 7.73 17.24 20.06
N LEU A 384 7.85 16.38 21.08
CA LEU A 384 6.73 15.86 21.83
C LEU A 384 6.18 16.90 22.82
N ASP A 385 4.87 17.10 22.76
CA ASP A 385 4.06 17.75 23.79
C ASP A 385 3.11 16.73 24.41
N ALA A 386 3.43 16.28 25.61
CA ALA A 386 2.65 15.29 26.35
C ALA A 386 2.74 15.49 27.86
N ALA A 387 1.91 14.78 28.62
CA ALA A 387 2.02 14.68 30.07
C ALA A 387 1.71 13.27 30.56
N PHE A 388 2.32 12.86 31.67
CA PHE A 388 2.04 11.57 32.31
C PHE A 388 1.87 11.74 33.83
N SER A 389 1.06 10.88 34.44
CA SER A 389 0.73 10.93 35.87
C SER A 389 1.83 10.32 36.75
N ALA A 390 1.79 10.60 38.06
CA ALA A 390 2.71 10.00 39.04
C ALA A 390 2.45 8.50 39.34
N ASP A 391 1.43 7.90 38.70
CA ASP A 391 1.15 6.45 38.75
C ASP A 391 2.05 5.68 37.76
N VAL A 392 2.67 6.36 36.79
CA VAL A 392 3.53 5.77 35.76
C VAL A 392 4.89 5.34 36.33
N GLN A 393 5.23 4.07 36.11
CA GLN A 393 6.41 3.40 36.63
C GLN A 393 7.54 3.28 35.60
N PRO A 394 8.80 3.07 36.03
CA PRO A 394 9.92 2.78 35.14
C PRO A 394 9.66 1.47 34.39
N GLY A 395 10.06 1.42 33.11
CA GLY A 395 9.65 0.36 32.18
C GLY A 395 8.49 0.76 31.27
N SER A 396 7.92 1.95 31.47
CA SER A 396 7.12 2.63 30.44
C SER A 396 8.02 3.23 29.36
N GLU A 397 7.58 3.23 28.10
CA GLU A 397 8.38 3.65 26.95
C GLU A 397 7.55 4.28 25.82
N ILE A 398 8.21 5.12 25.00
CA ILE A 398 7.67 5.73 23.78
C ILE A 398 8.44 5.16 22.60
N ASP A 399 7.77 4.31 21.83
CA ASP A 399 8.29 3.68 20.62
C ASP A 399 7.80 4.42 19.39
N ILE A 400 8.71 4.62 18.44
CA ILE A 400 8.42 5.29 17.17
C ILE A 400 8.79 4.35 16.04
N PHE A 401 7.80 4.02 15.24
CA PHE A 401 7.92 3.24 14.02
C PHE A 401 7.79 4.16 12.82
N THR A 402 8.58 3.88 11.79
CA THR A 402 8.60 4.61 10.52
C THR A 402 8.44 3.59 9.40
N ASN A 403 7.37 3.68 8.63
CA ASN A 403 7.00 2.70 7.59
C ASN A 403 6.99 1.24 8.13
N GLY A 404 6.49 1.03 9.35
CA GLY A 404 6.39 -0.28 10.00
C GLY A 404 7.68 -0.83 10.62
N GLN A 405 8.80 -0.11 10.51
CA GLN A 405 10.09 -0.48 11.10
C GLN A 405 10.38 0.37 12.34
N ILE A 406 10.84 -0.25 13.43
CA ILE A 406 11.22 0.49 14.65
C ILE A 406 12.39 1.44 14.36
N ALA A 407 12.27 2.68 14.81
CA ALA A 407 13.26 3.74 14.56
C ALA A 407 13.79 4.36 15.86
N SER A 408 12.97 4.45 16.91
CA SER A 408 13.39 4.88 18.24
C SER A 408 12.56 4.20 19.33
N ALA A 409 13.19 3.91 20.47
CA ALA A 409 12.52 3.45 21.70
C ALA A 409 13.06 4.32 22.86
N THR A 410 12.18 5.10 23.48
CA THR A 410 12.55 6.15 24.45
C THR A 410 11.93 5.84 25.81
N PRO A 411 12.69 5.37 26.81
CA PRO A 411 12.14 5.01 28.11
C PRO A 411 11.72 6.24 28.93
N LEU A 412 10.59 6.12 29.62
CA LEU A 412 10.13 7.10 30.61
C LEU A 412 10.81 6.81 31.96
N LEU A 413 11.89 7.54 32.23
CA LEU A 413 12.75 7.32 33.41
C LEU A 413 12.27 8.02 34.71
N ARG A 414 11.24 8.86 34.63
CA ARG A 414 10.71 9.64 35.75
C ARG A 414 9.41 9.04 36.27
N THR A 415 9.25 9.05 37.59
CA THR A 415 8.11 8.44 38.31
C THR A 415 7.30 9.45 39.12
N ASP A 416 7.70 10.73 39.13
CA ASP A 416 7.04 11.80 39.90
C ASP A 416 5.85 12.44 39.16
N GLY A 417 5.48 11.89 38.00
CA GLY A 417 4.65 12.55 37.00
C GLY A 417 5.45 13.64 36.28
N GLY A 418 5.06 13.95 35.05
CA GLY A 418 5.85 14.87 34.23
C GLY A 418 5.10 15.47 33.07
N MET A 419 5.37 16.74 32.80
CA MET A 419 5.11 17.35 31.50
C MET A 419 6.34 17.13 30.62
N LEU A 420 6.11 16.48 29.48
CA LEU A 420 7.05 16.36 28.36
C LEU A 420 6.69 17.48 27.38
N ARG A 421 7.09 18.72 27.69
CA ARG A 421 6.94 19.86 26.76
C ARG A 421 8.20 20.03 25.94
N ASP A 422 8.06 20.39 24.66
CA ASP A 422 9.17 20.62 23.73
C ASP A 422 10.19 19.45 23.72
N THR A 423 9.75 18.22 24.02
CA THR A 423 10.66 17.09 24.30
C THR A 423 11.10 16.45 22.99
N VAL A 424 12.34 16.72 22.57
CA VAL A 424 12.87 16.29 21.28
C VAL A 424 13.31 14.82 21.31
N ILE A 425 12.57 13.95 20.62
CA ILE A 425 12.97 12.58 20.29
C ILE A 425 13.55 12.56 18.87
N ARG A 426 14.76 12.04 18.70
CA ARG A 426 15.45 11.96 17.41
C ARG A 426 15.18 10.62 16.74
N ILE A 427 14.59 10.66 15.55
CA ILE A 427 14.20 9.50 14.75
C ILE A 427 15.18 9.36 13.57
N PRO A 428 15.95 8.27 13.46
CA PRO A 428 16.80 8.01 12.28
C PRO A 428 15.98 7.99 10.99
N MET A 429 16.44 8.69 9.96
CA MET A 429 15.72 8.81 8.68
C MET A 429 15.91 7.60 7.75
N THR A 430 16.44 6.48 8.27
CA THR A 430 16.86 5.30 7.50
C THR A 430 15.72 4.53 6.85
N ASN A 431 14.56 4.50 7.51
CA ASN A 431 13.36 3.83 7.00
C ASN A 431 12.43 4.79 6.25
N LEU A 432 12.80 6.08 6.13
CA LEU A 432 12.08 7.05 5.32
C LEU A 432 12.45 6.89 3.83
N ARG A 433 11.51 7.23 2.96
CA ARG A 433 11.61 7.01 1.51
C ARG A 433 10.96 8.15 0.71
N PRO A 434 11.32 8.33 -0.57
CA PRO A 434 10.56 9.18 -1.49
C PRO A 434 9.09 8.77 -1.58
N GLY A 435 8.19 9.74 -1.76
CA GLY A 435 6.74 9.55 -1.72
C GLY A 435 6.20 9.43 -0.28
N ARG A 436 5.08 8.73 -0.11
CA ARG A 436 4.35 8.61 1.16
C ARG A 436 5.10 7.80 2.23
N ASN A 437 5.21 8.41 3.41
CA ASN A 437 5.72 7.84 4.65
C ASN A 437 4.61 7.80 5.71
N VAL A 438 4.73 6.85 6.64
CA VAL A 438 3.87 6.73 7.82
C VAL A 438 4.75 6.68 9.06
N VAL A 439 4.36 7.42 10.11
CA VAL A 439 5.01 7.41 11.42
C VAL A 439 3.97 7.04 12.47
N ASP A 440 4.22 5.92 13.14
CA ASP A 440 3.38 5.38 14.20
C ASP A 440 4.08 5.56 15.54
N ILE A 441 3.41 6.22 16.47
CA ILE A 441 3.87 6.48 17.84
C ILE A 441 3.09 5.52 18.75
N SER A 442 3.78 4.62 19.44
CA SER A 442 3.23 3.71 20.44
C SER A 442 3.76 4.09 21.81
N VAL A 443 2.88 4.31 22.78
CA VAL A 443 3.27 4.64 24.16
C VAL A 443 2.79 3.54 25.09
N SER A 444 3.76 2.81 25.63
CA SER A 444 3.57 1.68 26.54
C SER A 444 3.72 2.18 27.98
N LEU A 445 2.67 2.02 28.79
CA LEU A 445 2.55 2.57 30.15
C LEU A 445 2.36 1.44 31.16
N VAL A 446 3.35 1.28 32.03
CA VAL A 446 3.27 0.46 33.24
C VAL A 446 2.89 1.38 34.40
N THR A 447 1.90 1.00 35.21
CA THR A 447 1.48 1.81 36.37
C THR A 447 1.31 1.00 37.64
N GLU A 448 1.36 1.65 38.82
CA GLU A 448 1.10 0.98 40.09
C GLU A 448 -0.33 0.44 40.15
N SER A 449 -1.29 1.20 39.62
CA SER A 449 -2.70 0.80 39.60
C SER A 449 -3.01 -0.43 38.73
N ASP A 450 -2.12 -0.85 37.81
CA ASP A 450 -2.27 -2.12 37.08
C ASP A 450 -2.01 -3.36 37.94
N GLY A 451 -1.19 -3.24 38.99
CA GLY A 451 -0.96 -4.33 39.96
C GLY A 451 -2.18 -4.69 40.80
N VAL A 452 -3.22 -3.85 40.80
CA VAL A 452 -4.45 -3.99 41.62
C VAL A 452 -5.66 -4.43 40.75
N CYS A 453 -5.40 -5.10 39.62
CA CYS A 453 -6.40 -5.64 38.69
C CYS A 453 -7.21 -6.81 39.29
N SER A 454 -7.96 -6.55 40.35
CA SER A 454 -8.79 -7.54 41.05
C SER A 454 -10.21 -7.63 40.47
N ALA A 455 -10.86 -8.79 40.61
CA ALA A 455 -12.26 -8.98 40.24
C ALA A 455 -13.17 -7.93 40.93
N GLY A 456 -13.81 -7.07 40.14
CA GLY A 456 -14.58 -5.91 40.63
C GLY A 456 -14.03 -4.55 40.20
N TRP A 457 -12.94 -4.48 39.42
CA TRP A 457 -12.45 -3.23 38.82
C TRP A 457 -13.54 -2.53 38.00
N THR A 458 -13.74 -1.22 38.24
CA THR A 458 -14.90 -0.46 37.75
C THR A 458 -14.70 0.18 36.36
N GLY A 459 -13.69 -0.27 35.60
CA GLY A 459 -13.51 0.14 34.20
C GLY A 459 -12.90 1.52 33.95
N ARG A 460 -12.80 2.34 34.99
CA ARG A 460 -12.31 3.73 34.89
C ARG A 460 -11.02 3.90 35.67
N ALA A 461 -9.90 3.66 34.99
CA ALA A 461 -8.62 4.17 35.45
C ALA A 461 -8.63 5.73 35.39
N PRO A 462 -7.89 6.40 36.28
CA PRO A 462 -7.58 7.82 36.11
C PRO A 462 -6.79 8.03 34.81
N VAL A 463 -6.81 9.25 34.27
CA VAL A 463 -5.95 9.61 33.12
C VAL A 463 -4.49 9.42 33.52
N ARG A 464 -3.76 8.62 32.74
CA ARG A 464 -2.36 8.25 32.96
C ARG A 464 -1.42 9.00 32.03
N PHE A 465 -1.90 9.34 30.84
CA PHE A 465 -1.16 10.02 29.79
C PHE A 465 -2.06 11.01 29.05
N VAL A 466 -1.49 12.12 28.59
CA VAL A 466 -2.14 13.08 27.70
C VAL A 466 -1.21 13.33 26.53
N PHE A 467 -1.72 13.15 25.32
CA PHE A 467 -1.00 13.44 24.08
C PHE A 467 -1.58 14.70 23.44
N SER A 468 -0.73 15.68 23.11
CA SER A 468 -1.15 16.95 22.48
C SER A 468 -1.03 16.89 20.96
N ASP A 469 -2.03 17.41 20.25
CA ASP A 469 -1.98 17.67 18.81
C ASP A 469 -0.89 18.69 18.40
N SER A 470 -0.48 19.55 19.34
CA SER A 470 0.66 20.49 19.20
C SER A 470 2.03 19.81 19.08
N THR A 471 2.13 18.50 19.28
CA THR A 471 3.34 17.73 18.99
C THR A 471 3.76 17.93 17.53
N GLN A 472 5.05 18.17 17.25
CA GLN A 472 5.53 18.51 15.91
C GLN A 472 6.48 17.46 15.32
N LEU A 473 6.36 17.23 14.01
CA LEU A 473 7.40 16.60 13.20
C LEU A 473 8.24 17.69 12.52
N ARG A 474 9.55 17.71 12.77
CA ARG A 474 10.50 18.70 12.20
C ARG A 474 11.58 18.00 11.39
N LEU A 475 11.55 18.19 10.07
CA LEU A 475 12.62 17.73 9.18
C LEU A 475 13.82 18.68 9.22
N PRO A 476 15.05 18.17 9.37
CA PRO A 476 16.25 18.98 9.19
C PRO A 476 16.43 19.37 7.72
N GLN A 477 17.44 20.19 7.42
CA GLN A 477 17.97 20.23 6.06
C GLN A 477 18.60 18.88 5.71
N TYR A 478 18.21 18.31 4.58
CA TYR A 478 18.64 17.00 4.10
C TYR A 478 19.11 17.09 2.65
N ALA A 479 19.90 16.11 2.18
CA ALA A 479 20.48 16.16 0.85
C ALA A 479 19.43 15.91 -0.24
N ARG A 480 19.55 16.65 -1.35
CA ARG A 480 18.67 16.62 -2.52
C ARG A 480 19.43 15.98 -3.68
N ALA A 481 19.16 14.69 -3.90
CA ALA A 481 19.71 13.87 -4.98
C ALA A 481 18.86 12.61 -5.16
N ALA A 482 18.80 12.05 -6.36
CA ALA A 482 18.21 10.72 -6.58
C ALA A 482 19.31 9.65 -6.57
N ALA A 483 19.03 8.49 -5.99
CA ALA A 483 19.89 7.32 -6.05
C ALA A 483 19.23 6.26 -6.94
N LEU A 484 19.91 5.85 -8.01
CA LEU A 484 19.39 4.94 -9.02
C LEU A 484 20.33 3.76 -9.26
N PRO A 485 19.82 2.56 -9.62
CA PRO A 485 18.41 2.20 -9.72
C PRO A 485 17.73 1.94 -8.34
N ASP A 486 16.53 2.48 -8.13
CA ASP A 486 15.68 2.18 -6.96
C ASP A 486 14.19 2.40 -7.26
N LEU A 487 13.44 1.30 -7.30
CA LEU A 487 12.01 1.25 -7.57
C LEU A 487 11.16 2.02 -6.55
N ARG A 488 11.67 2.34 -5.34
CA ARG A 488 10.97 3.22 -4.39
C ARG A 488 10.71 4.61 -4.98
N VAL A 489 11.67 5.13 -5.76
CA VAL A 489 11.57 6.47 -6.36
C VAL A 489 10.43 6.49 -7.39
N LEU A 490 10.39 5.49 -8.26
CA LEU A 490 9.36 5.33 -9.28
C LEU A 490 7.97 5.05 -8.68
N THR A 491 7.87 4.07 -7.79
CA THR A 491 6.58 3.61 -7.23
C THR A 491 5.97 4.59 -6.23
N GLY A 492 6.81 5.43 -5.59
CA GLY A 492 6.38 6.48 -4.66
C GLY A 492 6.07 7.83 -5.31
N SER A 493 6.78 8.23 -6.38
CA SER A 493 6.70 9.60 -6.93
C SER A 493 6.59 9.72 -8.46
N GLY A 494 6.61 8.60 -9.19
CA GLY A 494 6.57 8.55 -10.65
C GLY A 494 7.87 8.96 -11.36
N TRP A 495 8.91 9.32 -10.61
CA TRP A 495 10.18 9.83 -11.15
C TRP A 495 11.10 8.67 -11.63
N PRO A 496 11.87 8.82 -12.73
CA PRO A 496 12.03 10.03 -13.55
C PRO A 496 10.93 10.26 -14.59
N TYR A 497 10.19 9.24 -15.00
CA TYR A 497 9.31 9.30 -16.16
C TYR A 497 8.18 10.35 -16.07
N ALA A 498 7.70 10.68 -14.87
CA ALA A 498 6.71 11.74 -14.66
C ALA A 498 7.23 13.18 -14.90
N ASP A 499 8.55 13.38 -14.96
CA ASP A 499 9.21 14.65 -15.30
C ASP A 499 9.64 14.70 -16.79
N ALA A 500 9.68 13.54 -17.47
CA ALA A 500 10.05 13.46 -18.87
C ALA A 500 8.94 14.05 -19.78
N PRO A 501 9.27 14.62 -20.96
CA PRO A 501 8.24 15.08 -21.91
C PRO A 501 7.38 13.95 -22.46
N ALA A 502 8.01 12.83 -22.82
CA ALA A 502 7.39 11.55 -23.15
C ALA A 502 8.46 10.46 -23.05
N ALA A 503 8.28 9.49 -22.15
CA ALA A 503 9.18 8.36 -22.00
C ALA A 503 8.94 7.30 -23.09
N PRO A 504 9.97 6.85 -23.82
CA PRO A 504 9.90 5.67 -24.69
C PRO A 504 9.39 4.44 -23.92
N LEU A 505 8.37 3.78 -24.48
CA LEU A 505 7.76 2.58 -23.92
C LEU A 505 7.63 1.51 -25.01
N ALA A 506 8.32 0.39 -24.86
CA ALA A 506 8.07 -0.80 -25.67
C ALA A 506 7.09 -1.72 -24.94
N VAL A 507 5.94 -2.03 -25.57
CA VAL A 507 4.92 -2.94 -25.04
C VAL A 507 4.83 -4.18 -25.92
N GLY A 508 4.61 -5.35 -25.32
CA GLY A 508 4.37 -6.59 -26.05
C GLY A 508 3.20 -6.50 -27.05
N ALA A 509 3.20 -7.41 -28.02
CA ALA A 509 2.15 -7.48 -29.04
C ALA A 509 0.84 -8.07 -28.47
N ASP A 510 0.97 -8.95 -27.47
CA ASP A 510 -0.08 -9.62 -26.71
C ASP A 510 -0.93 -8.67 -25.86
N GLU A 511 -2.10 -9.16 -25.45
CA GLU A 511 -3.07 -8.39 -24.68
C GLU A 511 -2.67 -8.25 -23.21
N GLU A 512 -2.05 -9.29 -22.67
CA GLU A 512 -1.55 -9.38 -21.31
C GLU A 512 -0.50 -8.30 -21.04
N SER A 513 0.38 -8.00 -21.99
CA SER A 513 1.31 -6.87 -21.97
C SER A 513 0.60 -5.52 -21.93
N LEU A 514 -0.44 -5.31 -22.75
CA LEU A 514 -1.18 -4.05 -22.76
C LEU A 514 -1.99 -3.84 -21.47
N LEU A 515 -2.62 -4.90 -20.96
CA LEU A 515 -3.29 -4.90 -19.65
C LEU A 515 -2.31 -4.63 -18.51
N SER A 516 -1.13 -5.28 -18.51
CA SER A 516 -0.09 -5.07 -17.51
C SER A 516 0.45 -3.64 -17.55
N ALA A 517 0.64 -3.05 -18.74
CA ALA A 517 1.04 -1.66 -18.90
C ALA A 517 -0.03 -0.68 -18.37
N MET A 518 -1.31 -0.93 -18.65
CA MET A 518 -2.42 -0.14 -18.12
C MET A 518 -2.52 -0.22 -16.59
N LEU A 519 -2.39 -1.42 -16.01
CA LEU A 519 -2.39 -1.64 -14.55
C LEU A 519 -1.19 -0.95 -13.88
N PHE A 520 0.02 -1.15 -14.41
CA PHE A 520 1.24 -0.56 -13.86
C PHE A 520 1.20 0.97 -13.90
N LEU A 521 0.92 1.57 -15.08
CA LEU A 521 0.91 3.02 -15.21
C LEU A 521 -0.23 3.67 -14.43
N SER A 522 -1.44 3.09 -14.43
CA SER A 522 -2.53 3.58 -13.57
C SER A 522 -2.16 3.53 -12.09
N ARG A 523 -1.43 2.49 -11.64
CA ARG A 523 -1.03 2.35 -10.25
C ARG A 523 0.05 3.35 -9.82
N VAL A 524 1.06 3.61 -10.67
CA VAL A 524 2.02 4.70 -10.43
C VAL A 524 1.29 6.05 -10.40
N ALA A 525 0.30 6.24 -11.27
CA ALA A 525 -0.47 7.47 -11.36
C ALA A 525 -1.37 7.71 -10.13
N THR A 526 -2.04 6.67 -9.59
CA THR A 526 -2.79 6.81 -8.33
C THR A 526 -1.87 6.95 -7.12
N ALA A 527 -0.68 6.32 -7.13
CA ALA A 527 0.28 6.40 -6.03
C ALA A 527 0.93 7.80 -5.91
N SER A 528 1.34 8.38 -7.03
CA SER A 528 2.04 9.67 -7.08
C SER A 528 1.13 10.88 -7.30
N GLY A 529 -0.11 10.67 -7.75
CA GLY A 529 -0.99 11.74 -8.23
C GLY A 529 -0.58 12.36 -9.57
N ARG A 530 0.42 11.79 -10.25
CA ARG A 530 1.04 12.33 -11.47
C ARG A 530 0.91 11.35 -12.64
N ILE A 531 0.77 11.88 -13.85
CA ILE A 531 0.79 11.08 -15.07
C ILE A 531 2.24 10.85 -15.49
N LEU A 532 2.55 9.63 -15.91
CA LEU A 532 3.76 9.27 -16.65
C LEU A 532 3.43 9.42 -18.14
N PRO A 533 3.87 10.49 -18.82
CA PRO A 533 3.71 10.61 -20.26
C PRO A 533 4.58 9.56 -20.93
N VAL A 534 3.95 8.61 -21.63
CA VAL A 534 4.63 7.54 -22.36
C VAL A 534 4.32 7.63 -23.85
N SER A 535 5.30 7.29 -24.68
CA SER A 535 5.14 7.10 -26.12
C SER A 535 5.47 5.66 -26.46
N VAL A 536 4.47 4.93 -26.97
CA VAL A 536 4.64 3.55 -27.40
C VAL A 536 5.42 3.53 -28.72
N ILE A 537 6.54 2.82 -28.74
CA ILE A 537 7.43 2.66 -29.90
C ILE A 537 7.80 1.18 -30.09
N ASP A 538 8.41 0.85 -31.23
CA ASP A 538 9.01 -0.49 -31.40
C ASP A 538 10.25 -0.62 -30.50
N GLN A 539 10.52 -1.82 -29.98
CA GLN A 539 11.71 -2.05 -29.17
C GLN A 539 13.01 -1.73 -29.91
N ALA A 540 13.06 -1.91 -31.24
CA ALA A 540 14.23 -1.59 -32.07
C ALA A 540 14.57 -0.08 -32.13
N GLU A 541 13.64 0.79 -31.72
CA GLU A 541 13.82 2.24 -31.65
C GLU A 541 14.32 2.73 -30.28
N LEU A 542 14.47 1.84 -29.29
CA LEU A 542 15.00 2.17 -27.97
C LEU A 542 16.47 2.58 -28.02
N SER A 543 16.80 3.69 -27.34
CA SER A 543 18.19 4.15 -27.16
C SER A 543 18.67 3.87 -25.72
N PRO A 544 19.82 3.20 -25.52
CA PRO A 544 20.44 3.05 -24.19
C PRO A 544 20.86 4.37 -23.54
N GLU A 545 20.99 5.46 -24.31
CA GLU A 545 21.28 6.81 -23.79
C GLU A 545 20.06 7.47 -23.11
N GLN A 546 18.86 6.90 -23.26
CA GLN A 546 17.61 7.50 -22.78
C GLN A 546 16.90 6.60 -21.76
N ASP A 547 16.22 7.24 -20.80
CA ASP A 547 15.34 6.56 -19.86
C ASP A 547 14.16 5.92 -20.62
N ALA A 548 13.93 4.62 -20.42
CA ALA A 548 12.91 3.87 -21.16
C ALA A 548 12.17 2.85 -20.30
N LEU A 549 10.99 2.45 -20.77
CA LEU A 549 10.14 1.43 -20.18
C LEU A 549 9.98 0.24 -21.14
N LEU A 550 10.09 -0.99 -20.63
CA LEU A 550 9.77 -2.21 -21.36
C LEU A 550 8.72 -2.99 -20.57
N ILE A 551 7.56 -3.29 -21.19
CA ILE A 551 6.46 -4.05 -20.57
C ILE A 551 6.03 -5.16 -21.52
N MET A 552 6.65 -6.32 -21.37
CA MET A 552 6.44 -7.50 -22.23
C MET A 552 6.96 -8.77 -21.55
N PRO A 553 6.44 -9.97 -21.88
CA PRO A 553 7.04 -11.21 -21.40
C PRO A 553 8.45 -11.39 -21.98
N PHE A 554 9.31 -12.10 -21.25
CA PHE A 554 10.75 -12.13 -21.53
C PHE A 554 11.11 -12.85 -22.83
N ASP A 555 10.25 -13.75 -23.31
CA ASP A 555 10.34 -14.41 -24.61
C ASP A 555 10.05 -13.47 -25.79
N ALA A 556 9.37 -12.34 -25.57
CA ALA A 556 9.13 -11.29 -26.56
C ALA A 556 10.24 -10.21 -26.61
N VAL A 557 11.11 -10.16 -25.58
CA VAL A 557 12.27 -9.25 -25.56
C VAL A 557 13.27 -9.72 -26.61
N SER A 558 13.65 -8.84 -27.54
CA SER A 558 14.60 -9.22 -28.60
C SER A 558 15.98 -9.56 -28.02
N GLY A 559 16.69 -10.48 -28.69
CA GLY A 559 18.01 -10.94 -28.25
C GLY A 559 19.07 -9.83 -28.17
N GLN A 560 18.86 -8.68 -28.82
CA GLN A 560 19.69 -7.48 -28.70
C GLN A 560 19.55 -6.84 -27.31
N PHE A 561 18.33 -6.78 -26.76
CA PHE A 561 18.03 -6.07 -25.52
C PHE A 561 17.93 -6.99 -24.29
N ALA A 562 17.78 -8.31 -24.47
CA ALA A 562 17.70 -9.26 -23.37
C ALA A 562 18.83 -9.09 -22.33
N GLY A 563 20.08 -8.89 -22.78
CA GLY A 563 21.22 -8.65 -21.89
C GLY A 563 21.23 -7.28 -21.18
N GLN A 564 20.52 -6.28 -21.72
CA GLN A 564 20.40 -4.93 -21.16
C GLN A 564 19.32 -4.82 -20.07
N THR A 565 18.43 -5.81 -19.96
CA THR A 565 17.41 -5.86 -18.90
C THR A 565 17.99 -6.15 -17.51
N GLY A 566 19.21 -6.70 -17.41
CA GLY A 566 19.77 -7.23 -16.16
C GLY A 566 19.06 -8.48 -15.64
N LEU A 567 18.26 -9.16 -16.47
CA LEU A 567 17.49 -10.35 -16.14
C LEU A 567 17.99 -11.55 -16.96
N VAL A 568 17.87 -12.76 -16.41
CA VAL A 568 18.20 -14.01 -17.10
C VAL A 568 17.14 -15.07 -16.84
N LEU A 569 16.88 -15.94 -17.82
CA LEU A 569 16.08 -17.14 -17.59
C LEU A 569 16.87 -18.11 -16.68
N PRO A 570 16.20 -18.76 -15.71
CA PRO A 570 16.85 -19.82 -14.92
C PRO A 570 17.35 -20.92 -15.84
N GLN A 571 18.64 -21.26 -15.73
CA GLN A 571 19.11 -22.52 -16.29
C GLN A 571 18.41 -23.65 -15.53
N ALA A 572 17.79 -24.58 -16.26
CA ALA A 572 17.12 -25.75 -15.68
C ALA A 572 18.16 -26.70 -15.04
N ARG A 573 18.54 -26.41 -13.81
CA ARG A 573 19.31 -27.33 -12.96
C ARG A 573 18.39 -28.50 -12.61
N SER A 574 18.84 -29.73 -12.86
CA SER A 574 18.09 -30.90 -12.41
C SER A 574 18.01 -30.93 -10.88
N ALA A 575 16.89 -31.41 -10.34
CA ALA A 575 16.76 -31.60 -8.89
C ALA A 575 17.86 -32.51 -8.32
N ASP A 576 18.33 -33.48 -9.11
CA ASP A 576 19.51 -34.29 -8.79
C ASP A 576 20.79 -33.46 -8.66
N ALA A 577 21.02 -32.47 -9.52
CA ALA A 577 22.21 -31.62 -9.42
C ALA A 577 22.18 -30.76 -8.15
N SER A 578 21.05 -30.11 -7.84
CA SER A 578 20.91 -29.30 -6.62
C SER A 578 20.94 -30.16 -5.34
N ASN A 579 20.29 -31.32 -5.35
CA ASN A 579 20.32 -32.23 -4.20
C ASN A 579 21.72 -32.81 -3.98
N ARG A 580 22.43 -33.17 -5.06
CA ARG A 580 23.80 -33.70 -4.98
C ARG A 580 24.80 -32.63 -4.54
N GLU A 581 24.64 -31.38 -4.99
CA GLU A 581 25.44 -30.24 -4.53
C GLU A 581 25.20 -29.92 -3.05
N ALA A 582 23.95 -29.94 -2.58
CA ALA A 582 23.60 -29.78 -1.17
C ALA A 582 24.10 -30.96 -0.30
N LEU A 583 24.02 -32.20 -0.79
CA LEU A 583 24.56 -33.39 -0.14
C LEU A 583 26.10 -33.39 -0.10
N GLU A 584 26.76 -32.96 -1.18
CA GLU A 584 28.23 -32.79 -1.23
C GLU A 584 28.67 -31.72 -0.23
N GLN A 585 28.04 -30.53 -0.24
CA GLN A 585 28.27 -29.43 0.69
C GLN A 585 28.09 -29.86 2.17
N PHE A 586 27.04 -30.60 2.48
CA PHE A 586 26.80 -31.16 3.81
C PHE A 586 27.82 -32.24 4.20
N SER A 587 28.15 -33.17 3.28
CA SER A 587 29.06 -34.30 3.56
C SER A 587 30.53 -33.89 3.69
N GLU A 588 30.95 -32.84 2.99
CA GLU A 588 32.29 -32.26 3.12
C GLU A 588 32.44 -31.33 4.33
N GLY A 589 31.36 -31.08 5.08
CA GLY A 589 31.35 -30.15 6.22
C GLY A 589 31.66 -28.71 5.82
N ARG A 590 31.42 -28.34 4.55
CA ARG A 590 31.67 -27.00 4.02
C ARG A 590 30.45 -26.12 4.28
N PRO A 591 30.49 -25.15 5.23
CA PRO A 591 29.51 -24.05 5.19
C PRO A 591 29.64 -23.36 3.83
N GLY A 592 28.52 -22.95 3.23
CA GLY A 592 28.43 -22.59 1.80
C GLY A 592 29.12 -21.28 1.37
N ASN A 593 30.09 -20.79 2.14
CA ASN A 593 30.73 -19.50 1.96
C ASN A 593 32.25 -19.64 1.71
N ALA A 594 32.81 -18.65 1.02
CA ALA A 594 34.22 -18.59 0.61
C ALA A 594 35.22 -18.77 1.79
N PRO A 595 36.47 -19.21 1.55
CA PRO A 595 37.43 -19.67 2.58
C PRO A 595 37.97 -18.60 3.57
N TRP A 596 37.28 -17.47 3.74
CA TRP A 596 37.67 -16.32 4.57
C TRP A 596 36.64 -15.98 5.67
N THR A 597 35.67 -16.84 5.96
CA THR A 597 34.58 -16.54 6.91
C THR A 597 35.02 -16.38 8.36
N ALA A 598 35.93 -17.21 8.89
CA ALA A 598 36.32 -17.12 10.29
C ALA A 598 36.89 -15.73 10.71
N PRO A 599 37.80 -15.09 9.95
CA PRO A 599 38.17 -13.70 10.23
C PRO A 599 37.05 -12.70 9.90
N ALA A 600 36.14 -12.99 8.96
CA ALA A 600 34.99 -12.15 8.64
C ALA A 600 34.00 -12.06 9.81
N GLU A 601 33.59 -13.20 10.35
CA GLU A 601 32.69 -13.34 11.50
C GLU A 601 33.30 -12.74 12.75
N TRP A 602 34.61 -12.91 12.95
CA TRP A 602 35.35 -12.22 14.02
C TRP A 602 35.28 -10.69 13.88
N LEU A 603 35.39 -10.16 12.67
CA LEU A 603 35.39 -8.71 12.41
C LEU A 603 33.98 -8.12 12.53
N ALA A 604 32.97 -8.83 12.02
CA ALA A 604 31.56 -8.48 12.19
C ALA A 604 31.12 -8.52 13.66
N GLN A 605 31.42 -9.61 14.39
CA GLN A 605 31.01 -9.75 15.81
C GLN A 605 31.75 -8.79 16.75
N ARG A 606 32.99 -8.39 16.42
CA ARG A 606 33.86 -7.63 17.35
C ARG A 606 34.03 -6.15 16.99
N VAL A 607 33.75 -5.78 15.75
CA VAL A 607 33.90 -4.40 15.24
C VAL A 607 32.63 -3.91 14.53
N GLY A 608 31.65 -4.77 14.24
CA GLY A 608 30.40 -4.39 13.59
C GLY A 608 30.51 -4.06 12.10
N MET A 609 31.59 -4.51 11.43
CA MET A 609 31.80 -4.30 9.99
C MET A 609 31.81 -5.63 9.23
N GLU A 610 31.12 -5.68 8.10
CA GLU A 610 31.18 -6.80 7.16
C GLU A 610 32.37 -6.67 6.20
N LEU A 611 32.75 -7.76 5.51
CA LEU A 611 33.68 -7.65 4.37
C LEU A 611 33.09 -6.85 3.20
N SER A 612 31.77 -6.72 3.14
CA SER A 612 31.01 -5.82 2.26
C SER A 612 31.50 -4.38 2.40
N ASP A 613 31.59 -3.90 3.65
CA ASP A 613 31.97 -2.53 4.00
C ASP A 613 33.44 -2.22 3.70
N LEU A 614 34.27 -3.27 3.62
CA LEU A 614 35.71 -3.19 3.37
C LEU A 614 36.09 -3.24 1.88
N ARG A 615 35.11 -3.26 0.95
CA ARG A 615 35.38 -3.30 -0.49
C ARG A 615 35.93 -1.98 -1.02
N VAL A 616 37.04 -2.06 -1.76
CA VAL A 616 37.70 -0.90 -2.41
C VAL A 616 37.17 -0.64 -3.82
N ALA A 617 36.59 -1.65 -4.47
CA ALA A 617 35.99 -1.53 -5.81
C ALA A 617 34.49 -1.81 -5.75
N PRO A 618 33.64 -1.06 -6.49
CA PRO A 618 32.21 -1.36 -6.58
C PRO A 618 31.97 -2.76 -7.15
N ALA A 619 31.03 -3.49 -6.56
CA ALA A 619 30.51 -4.70 -7.18
C ALA A 619 29.63 -4.33 -8.38
N HIS A 620 29.58 -5.22 -9.38
CA HIS A 620 28.64 -5.10 -10.49
C HIS A 620 27.39 -5.91 -10.13
N ASP A 621 26.23 -5.29 -10.31
CA ASP A 621 24.95 -5.95 -10.07
C ASP A 621 24.82 -7.23 -10.90
N ALA A 622 24.73 -8.38 -10.24
CA ALA A 622 24.59 -9.67 -10.92
C ALA A 622 23.22 -9.79 -11.63
N PRO A 623 23.14 -10.39 -12.84
CA PRO A 623 21.86 -10.60 -13.52
C PRO A 623 20.89 -11.42 -12.67
N PHE A 624 19.64 -10.96 -12.57
CA PHE A 624 18.64 -11.58 -11.70
C PHE A 624 17.89 -12.72 -12.43
N PRO A 625 17.79 -13.92 -11.84
CA PRO A 625 17.08 -15.03 -12.46
C PRO A 625 15.56 -14.87 -12.35
N LEU A 626 14.86 -14.87 -13.49
CA LEU A 626 13.40 -14.75 -13.55
C LEU A 626 12.70 -15.95 -12.87
N PRO A 627 11.99 -15.78 -11.75
CA PRO A 627 11.33 -16.90 -11.10
C PRO A 627 10.22 -17.47 -12.00
N ALA A 628 9.96 -18.77 -11.87
CA ALA A 628 8.81 -19.37 -12.54
C ALA A 628 7.52 -18.82 -11.92
N ARG A 629 6.54 -18.47 -12.76
CA ARG A 629 5.23 -17.95 -12.34
C ARG A 629 5.28 -16.66 -11.51
N ALA A 630 6.29 -15.81 -11.71
CA ALA A 630 6.38 -14.51 -11.04
C ALA A 630 6.55 -13.37 -12.03
N ALA A 631 5.89 -12.23 -11.73
CA ALA A 631 6.25 -10.97 -12.35
C ALA A 631 7.53 -10.42 -11.70
N VAL A 632 8.32 -9.70 -12.50
CA VAL A 632 9.53 -9.01 -12.10
C VAL A 632 9.45 -7.59 -12.61
N LEU A 633 9.43 -6.63 -11.68
CA LEU A 633 9.70 -5.23 -11.97
C LEU A 633 11.18 -4.98 -11.65
N SER A 634 11.91 -4.36 -12.57
CA SER A 634 13.34 -4.13 -12.43
C SER A 634 13.78 -2.81 -13.02
N GLN A 635 14.92 -2.30 -12.58
CA GLN A 635 15.58 -1.10 -13.05
C GLN A 635 17.07 -1.34 -13.23
N VAL A 636 17.59 -0.92 -14.38
CA VAL A 636 19.00 -1.02 -14.74
C VAL A 636 19.47 0.29 -15.37
N MET A 637 20.58 0.82 -14.87
CA MET A 637 21.30 1.91 -15.55
C MET A 637 22.11 1.32 -16.71
N GLN A 638 21.85 1.77 -17.93
CA GLN A 638 22.66 1.41 -19.09
C GLN A 638 24.05 2.08 -19.00
N PRO A 639 25.12 1.46 -19.53
CA PRO A 639 26.45 2.07 -19.60
C PRO A 639 26.49 3.45 -20.28
N GLU A 640 25.57 3.68 -21.22
CA GLU A 640 25.40 4.91 -21.98
C GLU A 640 24.66 6.02 -21.18
N GLY A 641 23.97 5.67 -20.09
CA GLY A 641 23.41 6.62 -19.12
C GLY A 641 21.89 6.56 -18.90
N GLY A 642 21.12 5.87 -19.74
CA GLY A 642 19.66 5.77 -19.59
C GLY A 642 19.22 4.79 -18.49
N LEU A 643 18.16 5.14 -17.74
CA LEU A 643 17.50 4.25 -16.79
C LEU A 643 16.41 3.43 -17.50
N TRP A 644 16.62 2.12 -17.62
CA TRP A 644 15.64 1.20 -18.18
C TRP A 644 14.84 0.53 -17.07
N THR A 645 13.52 0.72 -17.07
CA THR A 645 12.59 0.02 -16.18
C THR A 645 11.89 -1.10 -16.96
N VAL A 646 12.00 -2.34 -16.50
CA VAL A 646 11.45 -3.53 -17.17
C VAL A 646 10.43 -4.20 -16.26
N LEU A 647 9.19 -4.34 -16.73
CA LEU A 647 8.16 -5.21 -16.15
C LEU A 647 7.98 -6.43 -17.06
N THR A 648 8.27 -7.62 -16.53
CA THR A 648 8.28 -8.85 -17.32
C THR A 648 7.96 -10.09 -16.47
N ALA A 649 7.71 -11.22 -17.14
CA ALA A 649 7.70 -12.57 -16.57
C ALA A 649 8.13 -13.58 -17.65
N GLN A 650 8.12 -14.87 -17.35
CA GLN A 650 8.47 -15.90 -18.34
C GLN A 650 7.46 -16.03 -19.50
N ASN A 651 6.21 -15.58 -19.31
CA ASN A 651 5.15 -15.54 -20.32
C ASN A 651 4.09 -14.48 -19.95
N GLY A 652 3.19 -14.13 -20.89
CA GLY A 652 2.19 -13.06 -20.70
C GLY A 652 1.20 -13.31 -19.55
N GLY A 653 0.72 -14.55 -19.37
CA GLY A 653 -0.24 -14.88 -18.32
C GLY A 653 0.34 -14.70 -16.91
N ASP A 654 1.52 -15.28 -16.66
CA ASP A 654 2.24 -15.10 -15.40
C ASP A 654 2.59 -13.62 -15.14
N MET A 655 2.88 -12.83 -16.20
CA MET A 655 3.13 -11.39 -16.08
C MET A 655 1.89 -10.64 -15.63
N LEU A 656 0.73 -10.91 -16.22
CA LEU A 656 -0.51 -10.20 -15.89
C LEU A 656 -0.98 -10.52 -14.47
N ASP A 657 -0.95 -11.79 -14.07
CA ASP A 657 -1.38 -12.20 -12.72
C ASP A 657 -0.38 -11.74 -11.65
N GLY A 658 0.93 -11.82 -11.91
CA GLY A 658 1.94 -11.23 -11.04
C GLY A 658 1.84 -9.70 -10.95
N THR A 659 1.52 -9.01 -12.04
CA THR A 659 1.25 -7.56 -12.07
C THR A 659 0.05 -7.24 -11.18
N ARG A 660 -1.09 -7.93 -11.35
CA ARG A 660 -2.27 -7.76 -10.48
C ARG A 660 -1.92 -7.98 -9.00
N ALA A 661 -1.12 -9.00 -8.70
CA ALA A 661 -0.66 -9.28 -7.33
C ALA A 661 0.20 -8.14 -6.76
N MET A 662 1.10 -7.56 -7.56
CA MET A 662 1.95 -6.41 -7.21
C MET A 662 1.17 -5.10 -7.00
N MET A 663 0.05 -4.87 -7.73
CA MET A 663 -0.67 -3.59 -7.68
C MET A 663 -1.46 -3.37 -6.38
N GLN A 664 -1.68 -4.43 -5.58
CA GLN A 664 -2.35 -4.35 -4.27
C GLN A 664 -1.65 -3.35 -3.34
N THR A 665 -2.39 -2.70 -2.43
CA THR A 665 -1.88 -1.52 -1.71
C THR A 665 -0.73 -1.82 -0.76
N GLU A 666 -0.82 -2.96 -0.08
CA GLU A 666 0.11 -3.45 0.92
C GLU A 666 1.43 -3.83 0.24
N ARG A 667 1.34 -4.62 -0.84
CA ARG A 667 2.47 -5.09 -1.65
C ARG A 667 3.12 -3.97 -2.47
N TRP A 668 2.35 -3.04 -3.02
CA TRP A 668 2.88 -1.86 -3.72
C TRP A 668 3.80 -1.04 -2.82
N ARG A 669 3.45 -0.91 -1.53
CA ARG A 669 4.30 -0.23 -0.55
C ARG A 669 5.59 -0.99 -0.20
N GLN A 670 5.79 -2.24 -0.60
CA GLN A 670 7.00 -3.01 -0.34
C GLN A 670 8.05 -2.91 -1.47
N MET A 671 7.69 -2.41 -2.66
CA MET A 671 8.63 -2.34 -3.79
C MET A 671 9.84 -1.48 -3.49
N ALA A 672 11.03 -2.03 -3.73
CA ALA A 672 12.31 -1.36 -3.48
C ALA A 672 13.48 -1.97 -4.24
N GLY A 673 14.58 -1.21 -4.28
CA GLY A 673 15.82 -1.63 -4.88
C GLY A 673 15.74 -1.70 -6.41
N ARG A 674 16.69 -2.38 -7.04
CA ARG A 674 16.76 -2.52 -8.49
C ARG A 674 15.87 -3.63 -9.06
N VAL A 675 15.41 -4.55 -8.22
CA VAL A 675 14.47 -5.60 -8.61
C VAL A 675 13.44 -5.78 -7.49
N SER A 676 12.17 -5.90 -7.86
CA SER A 676 11.05 -6.33 -7.02
C SER A 676 10.28 -7.42 -7.76
N THR A 677 10.12 -8.59 -7.15
CA THR A 677 9.41 -9.75 -7.76
C THR A 677 8.30 -10.30 -6.87
N MET A 678 7.28 -10.88 -7.51
CA MET A 678 6.04 -11.32 -6.90
C MET A 678 5.43 -12.48 -7.70
N ALA A 679 5.23 -13.65 -7.07
CA ALA A 679 4.38 -14.69 -7.66
C ALA A 679 2.91 -14.54 -7.20
N PRO A 680 1.92 -14.98 -8.00
CA PRO A 680 0.53 -15.06 -7.57
C PRO A 680 0.39 -16.00 -6.35
N GLY A 681 0.15 -15.40 -5.18
CA GLY A 681 -0.06 -16.11 -3.92
C GLY A 681 0.99 -15.86 -2.84
N ASP A 682 2.14 -15.26 -3.17
CA ASP A 682 3.13 -14.89 -2.15
C ASP A 682 2.56 -13.85 -1.17
N ALA A 683 3.04 -13.83 0.07
CA ALA A 683 2.62 -12.82 1.05
C ALA A 683 3.33 -11.47 0.84
N GLU A 684 4.63 -11.51 0.49
CA GLU A 684 5.54 -10.37 0.48
C GLU A 684 6.28 -10.23 -0.85
N VAL A 685 6.69 -9.01 -1.18
CA VAL A 685 7.49 -8.70 -2.37
C VAL A 685 8.97 -8.94 -2.08
N ILE A 686 9.61 -9.80 -2.86
CA ILE A 686 11.06 -10.04 -2.76
C ILE A 686 11.78 -8.88 -3.46
N THR A 687 12.67 -8.18 -2.74
CA THR A 687 13.42 -7.03 -3.24
C THR A 687 14.92 -7.28 -3.27
N VAL A 688 15.61 -6.71 -4.27
CA VAL A 688 17.08 -6.77 -4.39
C VAL A 688 17.60 -5.34 -4.54
N ALA A 689 18.44 -4.90 -3.61
CA ALA A 689 19.12 -3.60 -3.68
C ALA A 689 20.17 -3.58 -4.82
N THR A 690 20.54 -2.38 -5.29
CA THR A 690 21.72 -2.21 -6.15
C THR A 690 22.98 -2.18 -5.31
N ASP A 691 24.02 -2.87 -5.78
CA ASP A 691 25.36 -2.83 -5.17
C ASP A 691 26.09 -1.49 -5.39
N ASN A 692 25.72 -0.72 -6.42
CA ASN A 692 26.43 0.50 -6.82
C ASN A 692 25.48 1.59 -7.36
N PRO A 693 24.75 2.30 -6.49
CA PRO A 693 23.80 3.33 -6.92
C PRO A 693 24.50 4.56 -7.51
N VAL A 694 24.06 4.95 -8.72
CA VAL A 694 24.40 6.22 -9.35
C VAL A 694 23.64 7.34 -8.64
N ILE A 695 24.36 8.38 -8.19
CA ILE A 695 23.77 9.55 -7.54
C ILE A 695 23.56 10.66 -8.59
N VAL A 696 22.30 10.98 -8.87
CA VAL A 696 21.89 12.00 -9.85
C VAL A 696 21.55 13.31 -9.12
N SER A 697 22.16 14.42 -9.56
CA SER A 697 21.86 15.75 -9.02
C SER A 697 20.54 16.27 -9.61
N THR A 698 19.56 16.50 -8.73
CA THR A 698 18.21 16.99 -9.08
C THR A 698 18.06 18.49 -8.90
N GLN A 699 19.08 19.16 -8.36
CA GLN A 699 19.10 20.60 -8.10
C GLN A 699 20.32 21.28 -8.73
N PRO A 700 20.27 22.61 -8.95
CA PRO A 700 21.44 23.41 -9.24
C PRO A 700 22.53 23.23 -8.17
N PHE A 701 23.79 23.41 -8.57
CA PHE A 701 24.94 23.25 -7.68
C PHE A 701 24.83 24.16 -6.44
N SER A 702 24.95 23.56 -5.25
CA SER A 702 24.98 24.24 -3.96
C SER A 702 25.99 23.56 -3.05
N PHE A 703 26.89 24.33 -2.42
CA PHE A 703 27.90 23.80 -1.49
C PHE A 703 27.27 23.10 -0.28
N ASP A 704 26.14 23.61 0.23
CA ASP A 704 25.43 23.00 1.35
C ASP A 704 24.83 21.64 0.95
N ASN A 705 24.24 21.54 -0.24
CA ASN A 705 23.71 20.28 -0.74
C ASN A 705 24.85 19.27 -1.01
N VAL A 706 25.92 19.69 -1.67
CA VAL A 706 27.10 18.83 -1.94
C VAL A 706 27.70 18.29 -0.64
N ARG A 707 27.77 19.11 0.42
CA ARG A 707 28.21 18.65 1.75
C ARG A 707 27.28 17.56 2.33
N LEU A 708 25.96 17.73 2.20
CA LEU A 708 24.98 16.76 2.70
C LEU A 708 24.99 15.46 1.86
N VAL A 709 25.10 15.55 0.53
CA VAL A 709 25.25 14.40 -0.37
C VAL A 709 26.52 13.63 -0.04
N ALA A 710 27.65 14.33 0.12
CA ALA A 710 28.92 13.72 0.49
C ALA A 710 28.85 13.03 1.87
N ALA A 711 28.21 13.65 2.88
CA ALA A 711 28.03 13.03 4.20
C ALA A 711 27.21 11.73 4.11
N ASN A 712 26.09 11.73 3.39
CA ASN A 712 25.25 10.54 3.22
C ASN A 712 25.97 9.45 2.39
N TRP A 713 26.76 9.83 1.38
CA TRP A 713 27.56 8.90 0.57
C TRP A 713 28.71 8.27 1.38
N PHE A 714 29.50 9.07 2.11
CA PHE A 714 30.58 8.57 2.97
C PHE A 714 30.06 7.67 4.10
N SER A 715 28.85 7.93 4.62
CA SER A 715 28.19 7.06 5.61
C SER A 715 27.89 5.65 5.06
N GLY A 716 27.75 5.50 3.74
CA GLY A 716 27.67 4.19 3.06
C GLY A 716 29.02 3.66 2.54
N ASN A 717 30.12 4.40 2.69
CA ASN A 717 31.40 4.16 2.02
C ASN A 717 32.58 4.39 2.99
N ALA A 718 32.57 3.67 4.11
CA ALA A 718 33.50 3.89 5.23
C ALA A 718 34.99 3.78 4.85
N VAL A 719 35.35 2.88 3.91
CA VAL A 719 36.72 2.76 3.37
C VAL A 719 37.15 4.04 2.66
N TYR A 720 36.32 4.60 1.79
CA TYR A 720 36.63 5.84 1.07
C TYR A 720 36.75 7.03 2.03
N PHE A 721 35.88 7.10 3.04
CA PHE A 721 35.97 8.13 4.09
C PHE A 721 37.28 8.03 4.87
N THR A 722 37.65 6.81 5.29
CA THR A 722 38.90 6.55 6.03
C THR A 722 40.13 6.87 5.17
N ALA A 723 40.13 6.47 3.89
CA ALA A 723 41.20 6.79 2.96
C ALA A 723 41.34 8.30 2.73
N ALA A 724 40.23 9.04 2.60
CA ALA A 724 40.23 10.49 2.48
C ALA A 724 40.84 11.16 3.73
N ILE A 725 40.48 10.71 4.94
CA ILE A 725 41.09 11.21 6.19
C ILE A 725 42.59 10.95 6.22
N ILE A 726 43.04 9.75 5.84
CA ILE A 726 44.47 9.40 5.79
C ILE A 726 45.21 10.31 4.81
N VAL A 727 44.68 10.53 3.61
CA VAL A 727 45.28 11.43 2.60
C VAL A 727 45.37 12.86 3.12
N VAL A 728 44.30 13.40 3.73
CA VAL A 728 44.29 14.74 4.32
C VAL A 728 45.31 14.85 5.46
N ALA A 729 45.42 13.83 6.33
CA ALA A 729 46.41 13.79 7.40
C ALA A 729 47.85 13.76 6.88
N ILE A 730 48.14 13.00 5.82
CA ILE A 730 49.45 12.97 5.15
C ILE A 730 49.77 14.34 4.53
N LEU A 731 48.83 14.96 3.83
CA LEU A 731 49.01 16.29 3.24
C LEU A 731 49.24 17.38 4.30
N LEU A 732 48.54 17.31 5.43
CA LEU A 732 48.73 18.22 6.56
C LEU A 732 50.06 17.98 7.28
N MET A 733 50.50 16.73 7.44
CA MET A 733 51.82 16.40 7.96
C MET A 733 52.93 16.95 7.03
N PHE A 734 52.78 16.78 5.71
CA PHE A 734 53.73 17.29 4.73
C PHE A 734 53.79 18.82 4.72
N SER A 735 52.65 19.51 4.69
CA SER A 735 52.61 20.98 4.68
C SER A 735 53.16 21.57 5.98
N THR A 736 52.86 20.95 7.14
CA THR A 736 53.41 21.35 8.45
C THR A 736 54.92 21.12 8.48
N SER A 737 55.42 19.99 7.96
CA SER A 737 56.85 19.70 7.86
C SER A 737 57.59 20.73 6.99
N VAL A 738 57.03 21.08 5.83
CA VAL A 738 57.59 22.11 4.94
C VAL A 738 57.60 23.47 5.66
N LEU A 739 56.50 23.88 6.29
CA LEU A 739 56.41 25.15 7.02
C LEU A 739 57.47 25.23 8.15
N LEU A 740 57.58 24.20 8.98
CA LEU A 740 58.56 24.15 10.06
C LEU A 740 60.02 24.21 9.54
N SER A 741 60.29 23.58 8.39
CA SER A 741 61.62 23.62 7.76
C SER A 741 62.04 25.01 7.24
N HIS A 742 61.07 25.91 7.01
CA HIS A 742 61.30 27.28 6.55
C HIS A 742 61.23 28.34 7.67
N VAL A 743 60.56 28.05 8.79
CA VAL A 743 60.34 29.02 9.89
C VAL A 743 61.35 28.86 11.04
N GLY A 744 62.02 27.70 11.17
CA GLY A 744 63.06 27.50 12.17
C GLY A 744 64.32 28.36 11.92
N ARG A 745 64.77 29.11 12.94
CA ARG A 745 66.10 29.76 12.93
C ARG A 745 67.17 28.69 12.71
N ARG A 746 67.93 28.82 11.63
CA ARG A 746 69.23 28.16 11.48
C ARG A 746 70.23 28.93 12.34
N GLU A 747 70.52 28.41 13.52
CA GLU A 747 71.73 28.70 14.30
C GLU A 747 72.73 27.55 14.13
#